data_AF-A0A7J7WTW3-F1
#
_entry.id   AF-A0A7J7WTW3-F1
#
_cell.length_a   1.000
_cell.length_b   1.000
_cell.length_c   1.000
_cell.angle_alpha   90.00
_cell.angle_beta   90.00
_cell.angle_gamma   90.00
#
_symmetry.space_group_name_H-M   'P 1'
#
loop_
_entity.id
_entity.type
_entity.pdbx_description
1 polymer ?
#
loop_
_entity_poly.entity_id
_entity_poly.type
_entity_poly.pdbx_seq_one_letter_code
_entity_poly.pdbx_strand_id
1 'polypeptide(L)'
;MKLNLVPGENITCRDPIIGVGEPGKVIPKLCRFSNLSSSPASPVGGVVTYKCVGSQWEVKKSDCISAPINSLLQLAKALSKSPSQDKKLPTYLKDLSVSTDKVAHEVSSPGNLGAIVNILDLLSTVPIQVNSEMMTNFLSTVNVILDKPILSTWKVLQQQQTNHSSQLLDSVERFSRALRSEDSAVLPISHTNVQMRGMVIKSGSPKPYKQRFVFSDSDLWGNVAIDECHVENLQPDTSIVTVAFPTLKTILAQDTQGKNFANSLVMTTTVSHKITAPFRISMTFKNNKSLGGKPQCVFWNFSLANYTGGWDSSGCYTKVDGDSVVCSCDHLTSFSILMSPDSPDPDSLLKILLDIISYIGLCFSILSLAACLVVEAVVWKSVTKNRTSYMRHICIVNIAASLLVADVWFIVASTIRDHHYVLNETACVAATFFIHFFYLSVFFWMLTLGLMLFYRLVFILHDSSKSIQKVIAFSLGYGCPLIISVITVGATQPREVYTRKNACWLNWEDTKALLAFVIPALIIVVVNMTITVVVITKILRPSIGDKPNKQEKNSLFQITKSIGVLTPLLGLTWGFGLATVFQGSSAVFHIVFTLLNAFQGLFILLFGCLWDQKVQEALLKKFSLSRWSSQHSKSTSLGSSTPVFSMSSPISRRFNNLFGKTGTYNVSTPETTSSSLENTSSAYSLLN
;
A
#
# COMPACT_ATOMS: atom_id res chain seq x y z
N MET A 1 -7.51 24.94 45.85
CA MET A 1 -8.03 23.55 45.83
C MET A 1 -9.50 23.64 45.45
N LYS A 2 -9.91 23.20 44.25
CA LYS A 2 -11.34 23.17 43.86
C LYS A 2 -11.93 21.87 44.43
N LEU A 3 -12.81 21.99 45.40
CA LEU A 3 -13.57 20.87 45.96
C LEU A 3 -14.80 20.65 45.08
N ASN A 4 -14.80 19.57 44.30
CA ASN A 4 -15.98 19.13 43.57
C ASN A 4 -16.76 18.18 44.48
N LEU A 5 -17.93 18.63 44.95
CA LEU A 5 -18.87 17.81 45.70
C LEU A 5 -19.60 16.89 44.72
N VAL A 6 -19.58 15.60 45.00
CA VAL A 6 -20.19 14.56 44.16
C VAL A 6 -21.34 13.91 44.92
N PRO A 7 -22.54 13.74 44.32
CA PRO A 7 -23.66 13.06 44.96
C PRO A 7 -23.31 11.62 45.37
N GLY A 8 -23.68 11.22 46.59
CA GLY A 8 -23.30 9.92 47.16
C GLY A 8 -23.80 8.68 46.42
N GLU A 9 -24.87 8.83 45.62
CA GLU A 9 -25.48 7.77 44.79
C GLU A 9 -24.60 7.35 43.61
N ASN A 10 -23.68 8.21 43.16
CA ASN A 10 -22.80 7.93 42.02
C ASN A 10 -21.46 7.29 42.43
N ILE A 11 -21.19 7.16 43.74
CA ILE A 11 -19.92 6.64 44.26
C ILE A 11 -19.97 5.12 44.39
N THR A 12 -19.35 4.43 43.44
CA THR A 12 -19.32 2.96 43.41
C THR A 12 -18.06 2.37 44.03
N CYS A 13 -16.90 3.04 43.93
CA CYS A 13 -15.64 2.57 44.52
C CYS A 13 -15.37 3.24 45.85
N ARG A 14 -15.17 2.45 46.90
CA ARG A 14 -14.86 2.92 48.26
C ARG A 14 -13.75 2.08 48.87
N ASP A 15 -12.65 2.72 49.23
CA ASP A 15 -11.52 2.09 49.91
C ASP A 15 -10.93 3.07 50.94
N PRO A 16 -10.61 2.63 52.18
CA PRO A 16 -10.13 3.52 53.24
C PRO A 16 -8.72 4.10 52.98
N ILE A 17 -7.92 3.47 52.12
CA ILE A 17 -6.54 3.87 51.81
C ILE A 17 -6.49 4.68 50.51
N ILE A 18 -7.24 4.26 49.48
CA ILE A 18 -7.28 4.87 48.16
C ILE A 18 -8.30 6.03 48.12
N GLY A 19 -9.43 5.89 48.79
CA GLY A 19 -10.50 6.87 48.87
C GLY A 19 -11.76 6.48 48.09
N VAL A 20 -12.59 7.48 47.80
CA VAL A 20 -13.90 7.31 47.17
C VAL A 20 -13.96 7.87 45.75
N GLY A 21 -14.67 7.17 44.85
CA GLY A 21 -14.76 7.55 43.44
C GLY A 21 -15.97 7.00 42.69
N GLU A 22 -16.41 7.77 41.69
CA GLU A 22 -17.38 7.34 40.68
C GLU A 22 -16.72 6.40 39.65
N PRO A 23 -17.49 5.57 38.92
CA PRO A 23 -16.98 4.75 37.83
C PRO A 23 -16.13 5.57 36.84
N GLY A 24 -14.93 5.09 36.53
CA GLY A 24 -14.00 5.77 35.64
C GLY A 24 -13.11 6.83 36.29
N LYS A 25 -13.34 7.21 37.56
CA LYS A 25 -12.44 8.11 38.29
C LYS A 25 -11.05 7.51 38.40
N VAL A 26 -10.03 8.36 38.24
CA VAL A 26 -8.62 7.99 38.34
C VAL A 26 -7.97 8.73 39.51
N ILE A 27 -7.26 8.01 40.38
CA ILE A 27 -6.59 8.58 41.57
C ILE A 27 -5.13 8.12 41.62
N PRO A 28 -4.15 9.04 41.63
CA PRO A 28 -2.76 8.73 41.93
C PRO A 28 -2.52 8.66 43.45
N LYS A 29 -1.74 7.67 43.90
CA LYS A 29 -1.31 7.49 45.28
C LYS A 29 0.19 7.20 45.33
N LEU A 30 0.84 7.66 46.38
CA LEU A 30 2.24 7.36 46.63
C LEU A 30 2.41 5.88 46.98
N CYS A 31 3.44 5.24 46.43
CA CYS A 31 3.75 3.85 46.76
C CYS A 31 4.34 3.75 48.17
N ARG A 32 3.75 2.92 49.03
CA ARG A 32 4.33 2.58 50.34
C ARG A 32 5.22 1.34 50.19
N PHE A 33 6.40 1.35 50.81
CA PHE A 33 7.24 0.15 50.88
C PHE A 33 6.53 -0.90 51.72
N SER A 34 6.12 -2.00 51.10
CA SER A 34 5.26 -3.00 51.71
C SER A 34 5.92 -3.81 52.84
N ASN A 35 7.18 -3.55 53.21
CA ASN A 35 7.95 -4.42 54.13
C ASN A 35 8.70 -3.71 55.27
N LEU A 36 8.37 -2.47 55.63
CA LEU A 36 8.91 -1.85 56.85
C LEU A 36 7.77 -1.33 57.71
N SER A 37 7.70 -1.85 58.93
CA SER A 37 6.78 -1.42 59.99
C SER A 37 6.71 0.10 60.08
N SER A 38 5.48 0.61 60.20
CA SER A 38 5.10 1.96 60.61
C SER A 38 6.19 2.77 61.30
N SER A 39 7.04 3.42 60.52
CA SER A 39 7.92 4.50 60.96
C SER A 39 7.68 5.69 60.03
N PRO A 40 7.59 6.93 60.54
CA PRO A 40 7.24 8.12 59.73
C PRO A 40 8.27 8.50 58.66
N ALA A 41 9.35 7.71 58.48
CA ALA A 41 10.49 8.02 57.63
C ALA A 41 10.83 6.93 56.58
N SER A 42 9.88 6.07 56.18
CA SER A 42 10.09 5.17 55.04
C SER A 42 10.29 6.01 53.77
N PRO A 43 11.37 5.85 52.98
CA PRO A 43 11.70 6.75 51.87
C PRO A 43 10.79 6.50 50.66
N VAL A 44 9.52 6.90 50.73
CA VAL A 44 8.44 6.79 49.72
C VAL A 44 8.98 7.05 48.29
N GLY A 45 8.74 6.12 47.36
CA GLY A 45 9.26 6.22 45.99
C GLY A 45 8.24 5.77 44.95
N GLY A 46 7.90 6.66 44.01
CA GLY A 46 6.99 6.36 42.90
C GLY A 46 5.50 6.58 43.19
N VAL A 47 4.68 6.43 42.16
CA VAL A 47 3.24 6.66 42.20
C VAL A 47 2.50 5.48 41.57
N VAL A 48 1.46 4.99 42.24
CA VAL A 48 0.50 4.03 41.70
C VAL A 48 -0.80 4.75 41.37
N THR A 49 -1.33 4.51 40.18
CA THR A 49 -2.56 5.13 39.69
C THR A 49 -3.66 4.09 39.64
N TYR A 50 -4.76 4.35 40.35
CA TYR A 50 -5.94 3.50 40.40
C TYR A 50 -7.05 4.05 39.51
N LYS A 51 -7.85 3.17 38.90
CA LYS A 51 -9.07 3.50 38.18
C LYS A 51 -10.24 2.75 38.82
N CYS A 52 -11.34 3.45 39.07
CA CYS A 52 -12.56 2.83 39.53
C CYS A 52 -13.24 2.08 38.37
N VAL A 53 -13.38 0.76 38.47
CA VAL A 53 -14.03 -0.10 37.49
C VAL A 53 -15.14 -0.87 38.20
N GLY A 54 -16.39 -0.64 37.80
CA GLY A 54 -17.54 -1.15 38.55
C GLY A 54 -17.55 -0.58 39.97
N SER A 55 -17.36 -1.45 40.97
CA SER A 55 -17.30 -1.11 42.39
C SER A 55 -15.92 -1.29 43.04
N GLN A 56 -14.88 -1.58 42.26
CA GLN A 56 -13.53 -1.83 42.77
C GLN A 56 -12.47 -0.90 42.16
N TRP A 57 -11.45 -0.59 42.95
CA TRP A 57 -10.26 0.13 42.50
C TRP A 57 -9.29 -0.84 41.84
N GLU A 58 -9.09 -0.70 40.54
CA GLU A 58 -8.10 -1.47 39.79
C GLU A 58 -6.82 -0.65 39.57
N VAL A 59 -5.66 -1.30 39.64
CA VAL A 59 -4.38 -0.65 39.34
C VAL A 59 -4.28 -0.43 37.84
N LYS A 60 -4.33 0.84 37.42
CA LYS A 60 -4.16 1.23 36.01
C LYS A 60 -2.68 1.34 35.63
N LYS A 61 -1.85 1.86 36.54
CA LYS A 61 -0.42 2.11 36.33
C LYS A 61 0.32 1.98 37.66
N SER A 62 1.45 1.29 37.69
CA SER A 62 2.30 1.20 38.87
C SER A 62 3.72 1.64 38.53
N ASP A 63 4.09 2.84 38.94
CA ASP A 63 5.44 3.39 38.80
C ASP A 63 6.18 3.35 40.15
N CYS A 64 5.93 2.31 40.96
CA CYS A 64 6.57 2.17 42.25
C CYS A 64 8.07 1.87 42.11
N ILE A 65 8.87 2.51 42.96
CA ILE A 65 10.33 2.39 42.96
C ILE A 65 10.76 1.62 44.21
N SER A 66 11.65 0.62 44.09
CA SER A 66 12.20 -0.13 45.21
C SER A 66 13.13 0.74 46.06
N ALA A 67 13.27 0.41 47.35
CA ALA A 67 13.99 1.26 48.30
C ALA A 67 15.46 1.45 47.91
N PRO A 68 16.19 0.41 47.45
CA PRO A 68 17.57 0.57 46.95
C PRO A 68 17.66 1.57 45.78
N ILE A 69 16.78 1.45 44.79
CA ILE A 69 16.80 2.30 43.59
C ILE A 69 16.37 3.72 43.92
N ASN A 70 15.39 3.92 44.82
CA ASN A 70 15.00 5.25 45.24
C ASN A 70 16.13 5.95 46.00
N SER A 71 16.87 5.21 46.85
CA SER A 71 18.06 5.75 47.53
C SER A 71 19.11 6.23 46.53
N LEU A 72 19.42 5.42 45.51
CA LEU A 72 20.31 5.81 44.42
C LEU A 72 19.80 7.07 43.69
N LEU A 73 18.51 7.11 43.34
CA LEU A 73 17.92 8.28 42.68
C LEU A 73 18.06 9.58 43.50
N GLN A 74 17.88 9.51 44.83
CA GLN A 74 18.08 10.67 45.69
C GLN A 74 19.56 11.08 45.77
N LEU A 75 20.47 10.11 45.85
CA LEU A 75 21.91 10.37 45.83
C LEU A 75 22.34 11.01 44.50
N ALA A 76 21.84 10.55 43.36
CA ALA A 76 22.09 11.16 42.05
C ALA A 76 21.64 12.63 41.99
N LYS A 77 20.45 12.94 42.52
CA LYS A 77 19.92 14.32 42.61
C LYS A 77 20.73 15.19 43.56
N ALA A 78 21.26 14.63 44.64
CA ALA A 78 22.14 15.34 45.56
C ALA A 78 23.51 15.61 44.90
N LEU A 79 24.04 14.62 44.18
CA LEU A 79 25.28 14.72 43.42
C LEU A 79 25.20 15.80 42.34
N SER A 80 24.11 15.84 41.57
CA SER A 80 23.89 16.82 40.50
C SER A 80 23.78 18.27 41.00
N LYS A 81 23.63 18.48 42.32
CA LYS A 81 23.60 19.80 42.97
C LYS A 81 24.83 20.08 43.84
N SER A 82 25.70 19.09 44.03
CA SER A 82 26.89 19.21 44.88
C SER A 82 27.94 20.09 44.21
N PRO A 83 28.71 20.93 44.93
CA PRO A 83 29.81 21.71 44.34
C PRO A 83 31.05 20.88 44.00
N SER A 84 31.14 19.64 44.49
CA SER A 84 32.28 18.72 44.27
C SER A 84 31.89 17.51 43.42
N GLN A 85 31.31 17.73 42.24
CA GLN A 85 30.72 16.66 41.41
C GLN A 85 31.79 15.71 40.88
N ASP A 86 32.89 16.28 40.40
CA ASP A 86 33.99 15.61 39.69
C ASP A 86 34.65 14.51 40.55
N LYS A 87 34.76 14.74 41.87
CA LYS A 87 35.38 13.78 42.80
C LYS A 87 34.45 12.63 43.20
N LYS A 88 33.14 12.87 43.22
CA LYS A 88 32.15 11.92 43.75
C LYS A 88 31.50 11.08 42.64
N LEU A 89 31.47 11.57 41.40
CA LEU A 89 30.82 10.89 40.29
C LEU A 89 31.45 9.52 39.95
N PRO A 90 32.80 9.35 39.88
CA PRO A 90 33.38 8.06 39.54
C PRO A 90 32.99 6.95 40.53
N THR A 91 33.05 7.24 41.83
CA THR A 91 32.62 6.32 42.89
C THR A 91 31.14 6.02 42.78
N TYR A 92 30.31 7.04 42.55
CA TYR A 92 28.86 6.86 42.40
C TYR A 92 28.49 5.98 41.20
N LEU A 93 29.15 6.17 40.05
CA LEU A 93 28.92 5.34 38.85
C LEU A 93 29.28 3.88 39.09
N LYS A 94 30.36 3.62 39.84
CA LYS A 94 30.75 2.27 40.25
C LYS A 94 29.76 1.63 41.20
N ASP A 95 29.27 2.38 42.18
CA ASP A 95 28.25 1.89 43.12
C ASP A 95 26.91 1.63 42.39
N LEU A 96 26.57 2.48 41.40
CA LEU A 96 25.39 2.33 40.56
C LEU A 96 25.46 1.06 39.71
N SER A 97 26.58 0.81 39.03
CA SER A 97 26.73 -0.37 38.17
C SER A 97 26.62 -1.66 38.99
N VAL A 98 27.33 -1.73 40.12
CA VAL A 98 27.29 -2.90 41.03
C VAL A 98 25.91 -3.09 41.65
N SER A 99 25.24 -2.02 42.07
CA SER A 99 23.92 -2.13 42.68
C SER A 99 22.87 -2.55 41.66
N THR A 100 22.91 -1.99 40.45
CA THR A 100 21.95 -2.31 39.38
C THR A 100 22.07 -3.77 38.95
N ASP A 101 23.30 -4.30 38.87
CA ASP A 101 23.54 -5.71 38.59
C ASP A 101 22.95 -6.62 39.68
N LYS A 102 23.16 -6.29 40.97
CA LYS A 102 22.59 -7.06 42.09
C LYS A 102 21.06 -7.07 42.13
N VAL A 103 20.41 -5.98 41.73
CA VAL A 103 18.94 -5.87 41.71
C VAL A 103 18.35 -6.06 40.32
N ALA A 104 19.06 -6.70 39.37
CA ALA A 104 18.59 -6.88 37.99
C ALA A 104 17.17 -7.46 37.88
N HIS A 105 16.79 -8.38 38.77
CA HIS A 105 15.42 -8.93 38.81
C HIS A 105 14.36 -7.88 39.19
N GLU A 106 14.67 -6.94 40.09
CA GLU A 106 13.77 -5.86 40.49
C GLU A 106 13.66 -4.75 39.43
N VAL A 107 14.66 -4.61 38.54
CA VAL A 107 14.65 -3.64 37.43
C VAL A 107 13.51 -3.92 36.43
N SER A 108 12.95 -5.13 36.45
CA SER A 108 11.77 -5.52 35.65
C SER A 108 10.48 -4.75 36.01
N SER A 109 10.48 -3.93 37.07
CA SER A 109 9.37 -3.02 37.36
C SER A 109 9.47 -1.73 36.52
N PRO A 110 8.38 -1.26 35.86
CA PRO A 110 8.39 -0.03 35.06
C PRO A 110 8.89 1.20 35.84
N GLY A 111 8.53 1.32 37.13
CA GLY A 111 8.98 2.42 37.99
C GLY A 111 10.49 2.39 38.26
N ASN A 112 11.05 1.21 38.50
CA ASN A 112 12.48 1.01 38.74
C ASN A 112 13.30 1.31 37.48
N LEU A 113 12.85 0.80 36.33
CA LEU A 113 13.49 1.05 35.04
C LEU A 113 13.49 2.56 34.70
N GLY A 114 12.34 3.23 34.83
CA GLY A 114 12.25 4.67 34.61
C GLY A 114 13.11 5.49 35.57
N ALA A 115 13.25 5.04 36.83
CA ALA A 115 14.14 5.68 37.81
C ALA A 115 15.62 5.56 37.40
N ILE A 116 16.08 4.40 36.94
CA ILE A 116 17.46 4.20 36.48
C ILE A 116 17.75 5.05 35.24
N VAL A 117 16.83 5.12 34.28
CA VAL A 117 16.97 6.01 33.10
C VAL A 117 17.10 7.47 33.53
N ASN A 118 16.28 7.93 34.49
CA ASN A 118 16.39 9.28 35.03
C ASN A 118 17.72 9.53 35.76
N ILE A 119 18.28 8.53 36.45
CA ILE A 119 19.62 8.63 37.04
C ILE A 119 20.64 8.86 35.92
N LEU A 120 20.66 8.01 34.89
CA LEU A 120 21.60 8.11 33.78
C LEU A 120 21.51 9.48 33.07
N ASP A 121 20.30 9.99 32.86
CA ASP A 121 20.07 11.32 32.30
C ASP A 121 20.65 12.43 33.18
N LEU A 122 20.34 12.42 34.48
CA LEU A 122 20.90 13.38 35.44
C LEU A 122 22.44 13.37 35.43
N LEU A 123 23.05 12.17 35.43
CA LEU A 123 24.51 12.05 35.40
C LEU A 123 25.10 12.55 34.07
N SER A 124 24.38 12.37 32.96
CA SER A 124 24.83 12.86 31.64
C SER A 124 24.82 14.38 31.49
N THR A 125 24.07 15.10 32.34
CA THR A 125 24.02 16.57 32.34
C THR A 125 25.12 17.24 33.15
N VAL A 126 25.89 16.46 33.93
CA VAL A 126 26.97 16.99 34.77
C VAL A 126 28.11 17.48 33.87
N PRO A 127 28.54 18.75 33.95
CA PRO A 127 29.49 19.36 33.02
C PRO A 127 30.94 18.99 33.37
N ILE A 128 31.28 17.71 33.28
CA ILE A 128 32.60 17.17 33.65
C ILE A 128 33.25 16.40 32.52
N GLN A 129 34.57 16.23 32.60
CA GLN A 129 35.31 15.34 31.71
C GLN A 129 35.13 13.89 32.15
N VAL A 130 34.70 13.05 31.22
CA VAL A 130 34.48 11.62 31.46
C VAL A 130 35.74 10.86 31.06
N ASN A 131 36.18 9.93 31.93
CA ASN A 131 37.30 9.03 31.67
C ASN A 131 36.78 7.63 31.25
N SER A 132 37.69 6.75 30.85
CA SER A 132 37.30 5.41 30.37
C SER A 132 36.64 4.52 31.44
N GLU A 133 37.03 4.65 32.72
CA GLU A 133 36.43 3.90 33.84
C GLU A 133 34.99 4.34 34.10
N MET A 134 34.73 5.65 34.11
CA MET A 134 33.39 6.22 34.22
C MET A 134 32.48 5.75 33.09
N MET A 135 33.00 5.75 31.85
CA MET A 135 32.28 5.23 30.68
C MET A 135 31.95 3.75 30.80
N THR A 136 32.88 2.94 31.32
CA THR A 136 32.68 1.50 31.52
C THR A 136 31.57 1.23 32.54
N ASN A 137 31.58 1.93 33.68
CA ASN A 137 30.52 1.79 34.69
C ASN A 137 29.15 2.30 34.19
N PHE A 138 29.14 3.39 33.43
CA PHE A 138 27.93 3.91 32.80
C PHE A 138 27.32 2.90 31.82
N LEU A 139 28.12 2.38 30.87
CA LEU A 139 27.67 1.40 29.88
C LEU A 139 27.34 0.03 30.49
N SER A 140 27.97 -0.35 31.60
CA SER A 140 27.59 -1.55 32.37
C SER A 140 26.16 -1.44 32.91
N THR A 141 25.77 -0.27 33.42
CA THR A 141 24.39 0.00 33.85
C THR A 141 23.42 -0.04 32.66
N VAL A 142 23.81 0.54 31.51
CA VAL A 142 23.03 0.49 30.26
C VAL A 142 22.87 -0.96 29.76
N ASN A 143 23.89 -1.79 29.89
CA ASN A 143 23.85 -3.20 29.49
C ASN A 143 22.75 -3.97 30.24
N VAL A 144 22.66 -3.76 31.57
CA VAL A 144 21.66 -4.43 32.42
C VAL A 144 20.25 -4.02 32.01
N ILE A 145 19.96 -2.72 31.88
CA ILE A 145 18.60 -2.25 31.53
C ILE A 145 18.17 -2.63 30.10
N LEU A 146 19.11 -3.03 29.24
CA LEU A 146 18.87 -3.49 27.87
C LEU A 146 18.83 -5.03 27.75
N ASP A 147 18.91 -5.75 28.87
CA ASP A 147 18.83 -7.22 28.87
C ASP A 147 17.47 -7.74 28.38
N LYS A 148 17.51 -8.91 27.74
CA LYS A 148 16.33 -9.56 27.12
C LYS A 148 15.09 -9.65 28.03
N PRO A 149 15.19 -10.01 29.34
CA PRO A 149 14.01 -10.07 30.22
C PRO A 149 13.31 -8.72 30.43
N ILE A 150 14.09 -7.62 30.41
CA ILE A 150 13.63 -6.26 30.70
C ILE A 150 12.93 -5.63 29.49
N LEU A 151 13.15 -6.14 28.28
CA LEU A 151 12.51 -5.65 27.05
C LEU A 151 10.97 -5.68 27.12
N SER A 152 10.39 -6.63 27.87
CA SER A 152 8.94 -6.67 28.13
C SER A 152 8.45 -5.44 28.91
N THR A 153 9.25 -4.97 29.87
CA THR A 153 8.96 -3.79 30.69
C THR A 153 9.10 -2.50 29.89
N TRP A 154 10.09 -2.42 29.00
CA TRP A 154 10.23 -1.32 28.05
C TRP A 154 9.00 -1.15 27.15
N LYS A 155 8.40 -2.24 26.67
CA LYS A 155 7.15 -2.19 25.88
C LYS A 155 6.00 -1.58 26.68
N VAL A 156 5.89 -1.90 27.98
CA VAL A 156 4.87 -1.31 28.87
C VAL A 156 5.09 0.20 29.02
N LEU A 157 6.33 0.65 29.23
CA LEU A 157 6.66 2.09 29.31
C LEU A 157 6.37 2.83 27.99
N GLN A 158 6.62 2.18 26.86
CA GLN A 158 6.36 2.72 25.53
C GLN A 158 4.85 2.88 25.26
N GLN A 159 4.02 1.88 25.62
CA GLN A 159 2.56 1.97 25.53
C GLN A 159 1.96 3.09 26.38
N GLN A 160 2.65 3.46 27.46
CA GLN A 160 2.28 4.59 28.31
C GLN A 160 2.73 5.95 27.74
N GLN A 161 3.28 5.97 26.52
CA GLN A 161 3.74 7.16 25.79
C GLN A 161 4.79 7.95 26.59
N THR A 162 5.68 7.23 27.29
CA THR A 162 6.79 7.84 28.05
C THR A 162 8.04 7.99 27.18
N ASN A 163 8.81 9.05 27.41
CA ASN A 163 9.99 9.39 26.58
C ASN A 163 11.27 8.68 27.02
N HIS A 164 11.17 7.66 27.89
CA HIS A 164 12.34 7.08 28.55
C HIS A 164 13.34 6.43 27.58
N SER A 165 12.89 5.86 26.46
CA SER A 165 13.80 5.25 25.48
C SER A 165 14.60 6.29 24.70
N SER A 166 13.96 7.38 24.31
CA SER A 166 14.60 8.55 23.71
C SER A 166 15.56 9.23 24.70
N GLN A 167 15.13 9.40 25.96
CA GLN A 167 15.95 9.96 27.04
C GLN A 167 17.21 9.13 27.30
N LEU A 168 17.11 7.80 27.31
CA LEU A 168 18.27 6.91 27.45
C LEU A 168 19.29 7.12 26.33
N LEU A 169 18.83 7.20 25.08
CA LEU A 169 19.70 7.40 23.92
C LEU A 169 20.42 8.75 23.97
N ASP A 170 19.69 9.81 24.31
CA ASP A 170 20.27 11.16 24.51
C ASP A 170 21.29 11.17 25.66
N SER A 171 20.98 10.47 26.76
CA SER A 171 21.90 10.34 27.91
C SER A 171 23.23 9.68 27.50
N VAL A 172 23.17 8.63 26.69
CA VAL A 172 24.37 7.98 26.14
C VAL A 172 25.13 8.95 25.25
N GLU A 173 24.46 9.66 24.33
CA GLU A 173 25.12 10.62 23.42
C GLU A 173 25.82 11.77 24.16
N ARG A 174 25.19 12.31 25.20
CA ARG A 174 25.77 13.37 26.03
C ARG A 174 26.99 12.86 26.79
N PHE A 175 26.87 11.68 27.41
CA PHE A 175 27.96 11.09 28.19
C PHE A 175 29.15 10.68 27.30
N SER A 176 28.90 10.13 26.11
CA SER A 176 29.94 9.76 25.14
C SER A 176 30.65 10.97 24.54
N ARG A 177 29.93 12.08 24.35
CA ARG A 177 30.51 13.37 23.91
C ARG A 177 31.47 13.96 24.94
N ALA A 178 31.23 13.74 26.22
CA ALA A 178 32.09 14.20 27.31
C ALA A 178 33.35 13.33 27.52
N LEU A 179 33.48 12.20 26.80
CA LEU A 179 34.61 11.29 26.93
C LEU A 179 35.90 11.91 26.38
N ARG A 180 36.90 12.01 27.26
CA ARG A 180 38.29 12.37 26.92
C ARG A 180 39.20 11.22 27.34
N SER A 181 40.16 10.89 26.48
CA SER A 181 41.13 9.83 26.74
C SER A 181 42.48 10.45 27.01
N GLU A 182 43.04 10.19 28.19
CA GLU A 182 44.40 10.64 28.56
C GLU A 182 45.46 9.82 27.82
N ASP A 183 45.21 8.51 27.70
CA ASP A 183 45.94 7.65 26.79
C ASP A 183 45.45 7.93 25.37
N SER A 184 46.39 8.13 24.46
CA SER A 184 46.23 8.38 23.02
C SER A 184 45.26 7.47 22.21
N ALA A 185 44.52 6.56 22.85
CA ALA A 185 43.51 5.69 22.26
C ALA A 185 42.30 5.49 23.19
N VAL A 186 41.08 5.51 22.63
CA VAL A 186 39.85 5.18 23.37
C VAL A 186 39.79 3.66 23.58
N LEU A 187 39.70 3.21 24.84
CA LEU A 187 39.58 1.79 25.16
C LEU A 187 38.24 1.22 24.65
N PRO A 188 38.25 0.08 23.93
CA PRO A 188 37.03 -0.55 23.45
C PRO A 188 36.29 -1.23 24.61
N ILE A 189 34.98 -0.99 24.70
CA ILE A 189 34.10 -1.62 25.70
C ILE A 189 33.19 -2.59 24.97
N SER A 190 33.09 -3.82 25.45
CA SER A 190 32.28 -4.87 24.84
C SER A 190 31.43 -5.58 25.89
N HIS A 191 30.13 -5.30 25.87
CA HIS A 191 29.10 -6.01 26.62
C HIS A 191 28.12 -6.70 25.67
N THR A 192 27.23 -7.52 26.20
CA THR A 192 26.24 -8.30 25.42
C THR A 192 25.26 -7.41 24.66
N ASN A 193 24.76 -6.34 25.31
CA ASN A 193 23.75 -5.44 24.73
C ASN A 193 24.29 -4.07 24.35
N VAL A 194 25.60 -3.82 24.51
CA VAL A 194 26.23 -2.56 24.11
C VAL A 194 27.72 -2.74 23.81
N GLN A 195 28.19 -2.16 22.72
CA GLN A 195 29.61 -2.10 22.37
C GLN A 195 29.99 -0.65 22.07
N MET A 196 31.15 -0.22 22.56
CA MET A 196 31.71 1.10 22.28
C MET A 196 33.12 0.97 21.71
N ARG A 197 33.40 1.72 20.65
CA ARG A 197 34.74 1.87 20.07
C ARG A 197 34.99 3.31 19.70
N GLY A 198 36.24 3.75 19.78
CA GLY A 198 36.59 5.13 19.47
C GLY A 198 38.02 5.30 18.99
N MET A 199 38.35 6.54 18.66
CA MET A 199 39.67 6.98 18.23
C MET A 199 39.89 8.42 18.71
N VAL A 200 41.12 8.76 19.07
CA VAL A 200 41.54 10.13 19.32
C VAL A 200 42.35 10.62 18.13
N ILE A 201 42.04 11.82 17.64
CA ILE A 201 42.75 12.44 16.52
C ILE A 201 44.05 13.06 17.04
N LYS A 202 45.18 12.67 16.45
CA LYS A 202 46.51 13.20 16.77
C LYS A 202 46.98 14.20 15.72
N SER A 203 47.75 15.21 16.14
CA SER A 203 48.47 16.10 15.24
C SER A 203 49.46 15.32 14.37
N GLY A 204 49.36 15.44 13.04
CA GLY A 204 50.40 15.04 12.09
C GLY A 204 50.19 13.75 11.29
N SER A 205 49.13 12.96 11.53
CA SER A 205 48.75 11.87 10.61
C SER A 205 47.24 11.57 10.67
N PRO A 206 46.45 12.05 9.71
CA PRO A 206 45.03 11.72 9.66
C PRO A 206 44.89 10.23 9.28
N LYS A 207 44.10 9.50 10.05
CA LYS A 207 43.71 8.13 9.71
C LYS A 207 42.19 8.12 9.55
N PRO A 208 41.65 7.43 8.53
CA PRO A 208 40.20 7.29 8.41
C PRO A 208 39.66 6.56 9.65
N TYR A 209 38.58 7.07 10.22
CA TYR A 209 37.92 6.40 11.33
C TYR A 209 37.16 5.21 10.79
N LYS A 210 37.55 3.98 11.17
CA LYS A 210 36.87 2.75 10.78
C LYS A 210 36.68 1.86 12.00
N GLN A 211 35.42 1.58 12.35
CA GLN A 211 35.07 0.71 13.47
C GLN A 211 34.09 -0.38 13.04
N ARG A 212 34.24 -1.57 13.63
CA ARG A 212 33.42 -2.75 13.36
C ARG A 212 32.79 -3.27 14.65
N PHE A 213 31.50 -3.55 14.58
CA PHE A 213 30.67 -4.05 15.68
C PHE A 213 30.02 -5.36 15.26
N VAL A 214 30.08 -6.37 16.13
CA VAL A 214 29.56 -7.71 15.87
C VAL A 214 28.89 -8.24 17.14
N PHE A 215 27.62 -8.59 17.04
CA PHE A 215 26.82 -9.15 18.12
C PHE A 215 26.36 -10.57 17.75
N SER A 216 27.13 -11.57 18.15
CA SER A 216 26.91 -12.97 17.81
C SER A 216 25.53 -13.48 18.26
N ASP A 217 25.08 -13.12 19.47
CA ASP A 217 23.80 -13.58 20.05
C ASP A 217 22.55 -13.13 19.31
N SER A 218 22.67 -12.09 18.47
CA SER A 218 21.58 -11.53 17.68
C SER A 218 21.81 -11.63 16.18
N ASP A 219 22.97 -12.19 15.77
CA ASP A 219 23.41 -12.29 14.38
C ASP A 219 23.36 -10.94 13.61
N LEU A 220 23.77 -9.88 14.31
CA LEU A 220 23.83 -8.50 13.79
C LEU A 220 25.27 -8.00 13.74
N TRP A 221 25.61 -7.30 12.67
CA TRP A 221 26.88 -6.58 12.55
C TRP A 221 26.68 -5.22 11.88
N GLY A 222 27.58 -4.30 12.21
CA GLY A 222 27.59 -2.95 11.67
C GLY A 222 29.01 -2.40 11.62
N ASN A 223 29.31 -1.62 10.59
CA ASN A 223 30.56 -0.90 10.43
C ASN A 223 30.28 0.60 10.33
N VAL A 224 31.19 1.40 10.86
CA VAL A 224 31.16 2.86 10.72
C VAL A 224 32.47 3.31 10.13
N ALA A 225 32.39 4.17 9.12
CA ALA A 225 33.51 4.75 8.41
C ALA A 225 33.32 6.26 8.26
N ILE A 226 34.37 7.02 8.58
CA ILE A 226 34.47 8.45 8.26
C ILE A 226 35.75 8.64 7.45
N ASP A 227 35.59 9.29 6.29
CA ASP A 227 36.69 9.55 5.37
C ASP A 227 37.73 10.51 5.97
N GLU A 228 38.98 10.33 5.54
CA GLU A 228 40.15 11.06 6.03
C GLU A 228 39.98 12.58 5.92
N CYS A 229 39.43 13.08 4.80
CA CYS A 229 39.19 14.52 4.59
C CYS A 229 38.28 15.16 5.67
N HIS A 230 37.32 14.41 6.22
CA HIS A 230 36.47 14.93 7.29
C HIS A 230 37.14 14.86 8.66
N VAL A 231 38.04 13.88 8.86
CA VAL A 231 38.83 13.74 10.08
C VAL A 231 39.92 14.83 10.15
N GLU A 232 40.52 15.20 9.02
CA GLU A 232 41.50 16.29 8.91
C GLU A 232 40.95 17.67 9.33
N ASN A 233 39.66 17.91 9.08
CA ASN A 233 39.00 19.15 9.43
C ASN A 233 38.69 19.29 10.93
N LEU A 234 38.91 18.22 11.72
CA LEU A 234 38.67 18.23 13.17
C LEU A 234 39.93 18.72 13.92
N GLN A 235 39.70 19.38 15.05
CA GLN A 235 40.78 19.86 15.92
C GLN A 235 41.60 18.68 16.50
N PRO A 236 42.91 18.86 16.73
CA PRO A 236 43.70 17.86 17.46
C PRO A 236 43.10 17.62 18.86
N ASP A 237 43.29 16.41 19.39
CA ASP A 237 42.72 15.93 20.66
C ASP A 237 41.18 15.75 20.67
N THR A 238 40.58 15.76 19.48
CA THR A 238 39.17 15.38 19.30
C THR A 238 39.00 13.86 19.39
N SER A 239 38.04 13.42 20.20
CA SER A 239 37.64 12.02 20.35
C SER A 239 36.40 11.73 19.51
N ILE A 240 36.48 10.70 18.67
CA ILE A 240 35.34 10.14 17.92
C ILE A 240 34.96 8.83 18.60
N VAL A 241 33.71 8.72 19.05
CA VAL A 241 33.20 7.55 19.76
C VAL A 241 31.94 7.06 19.05
N THR A 242 31.87 5.76 18.79
CA THR A 242 30.66 5.10 18.30
C THR A 242 30.20 4.07 19.31
N VAL A 243 28.92 4.13 19.68
CA VAL A 243 28.24 3.16 20.55
C VAL A 243 27.19 2.43 19.73
N ALA A 244 27.19 1.09 19.77
CA ALA A 244 26.27 0.24 19.02
C ALA A 244 25.40 -0.58 19.97
N PHE A 245 24.11 -0.69 19.64
CA PHE A 245 23.09 -1.40 20.40
C PHE A 245 22.33 -2.40 19.52
N PRO A 246 22.23 -3.69 19.92
CA PRO A 246 21.44 -4.69 19.21
C PRO A 246 19.95 -4.67 19.62
N THR A 247 19.63 -4.28 20.86
CA THR A 247 18.28 -4.37 21.43
C THR A 247 17.51 -3.06 21.39
N LEU A 248 18.18 -1.91 21.28
CA LEU A 248 17.56 -0.57 21.33
C LEU A 248 16.50 -0.36 20.23
N LYS A 249 16.66 -1.05 19.10
CA LYS A 249 15.69 -1.09 17.99
C LYS A 249 14.28 -1.53 18.41
N THR A 250 14.17 -2.29 19.50
CA THR A 250 12.90 -2.82 20.01
C THR A 250 12.18 -1.87 20.97
N ILE A 251 12.87 -0.84 21.48
CA ILE A 251 12.35 0.06 22.53
C ILE A 251 12.17 1.51 22.04
N LEU A 252 12.84 1.91 20.96
CA LEU A 252 12.62 3.20 20.29
C LEU A 252 11.29 3.17 19.51
N ALA A 253 10.63 4.33 19.38
CA ALA A 253 9.23 4.46 18.95
C ALA A 253 8.86 3.57 17.75
N GLN A 254 7.88 2.69 17.97
CA GLN A 254 7.08 2.06 16.92
C GLN A 254 6.02 3.06 16.47
N ASP A 255 5.70 3.09 15.18
CA ASP A 255 4.48 3.76 14.70
C ASP A 255 3.25 3.21 15.46
N THR A 256 2.20 4.00 15.50
CA THR A 256 0.85 3.73 16.03
C THR A 256 0.25 2.36 15.67
N GLN A 257 0.82 1.62 14.70
CA GLN A 257 0.44 0.26 14.30
C GLN A 257 1.33 -0.87 14.84
N GLY A 258 2.31 -0.60 15.72
CA GLY A 258 3.09 -1.64 16.41
C GLY A 258 4.03 -2.48 15.52
N LYS A 259 4.37 -2.01 14.32
CA LYS A 259 5.33 -2.68 13.44
C LYS A 259 6.77 -2.29 13.81
N ASN A 260 7.64 -3.27 13.94
CA ASN A 260 9.07 -3.08 14.16
C ASN A 260 9.72 -2.59 12.86
N PHE A 261 10.01 -1.29 12.75
CA PHE A 261 10.67 -0.74 11.58
C PHE A 261 12.19 -1.01 11.62
N ALA A 262 12.84 -0.88 12.78
CA ALA A 262 14.29 -0.97 12.87
C ALA A 262 14.78 -2.43 12.90
N ASN A 263 15.43 -2.89 11.82
CA ASN A 263 15.90 -4.28 11.69
C ASN A 263 17.42 -4.44 11.91
N SER A 264 18.18 -3.34 11.91
CA SER A 264 19.63 -3.35 12.12
C SER A 264 20.02 -2.91 13.54
N LEU A 265 21.33 -2.82 13.80
CA LEU A 265 21.85 -2.17 15.01
C LEU A 265 21.41 -0.70 15.07
N VAL A 266 21.27 -0.16 16.27
CA VAL A 266 21.24 1.29 16.47
C VAL A 266 22.67 1.71 16.79
N MET A 267 23.27 2.57 15.95
CA MET A 267 24.63 3.05 16.13
C MET A 267 24.62 4.57 16.28
N THR A 268 25.15 5.07 17.39
CA THR A 268 25.33 6.51 17.60
C THR A 268 26.80 6.86 17.55
N THR A 269 27.15 7.90 16.79
CA THR A 269 28.52 8.40 16.66
C THR A 269 28.58 9.83 17.17
N THR A 270 29.41 10.06 18.18
CA THR A 270 29.59 11.37 18.82
C THR A 270 31.01 11.84 18.71
N VAL A 271 31.17 13.16 18.57
CA VAL A 271 32.45 13.87 18.52
C VAL A 271 32.49 14.86 19.67
N SER A 272 33.60 14.92 20.40
CA SER A 272 33.70 15.71 21.63
C SER A 272 33.75 17.23 21.44
N HIS A 273 34.01 17.70 20.22
CA HIS A 273 33.91 19.10 19.82
C HIS A 273 32.70 19.33 18.90
N LYS A 274 32.14 20.55 18.96
CA LYS A 274 31.06 20.95 18.06
C LYS A 274 31.58 21.03 16.62
N ILE A 275 30.84 20.39 15.71
CA ILE A 275 31.12 20.42 14.28
C ILE A 275 30.34 21.59 13.67
N THR A 276 31.02 22.43 12.90
CA THR A 276 30.47 23.63 12.25
C THR A 276 30.19 23.45 10.75
N ALA A 277 30.62 22.35 10.14
CA ALA A 277 30.46 22.04 8.72
C ALA A 277 29.69 20.71 8.51
N PRO A 278 29.04 20.50 7.35
CA PRO A 278 28.41 19.21 7.04
C PRO A 278 29.43 18.08 7.13
N PHE A 279 29.06 16.99 7.81
CA PHE A 279 29.97 15.92 8.17
C PHE A 279 29.46 14.60 7.59
N ARG A 280 30.18 14.03 6.64
CA ARG A 280 29.73 12.82 5.97
C ARG A 280 30.19 11.58 6.72
N ILE A 281 29.23 10.77 7.15
CA ILE A 281 29.47 9.49 7.81
C ILE A 281 28.85 8.36 6.99
N SER A 282 29.62 7.28 6.83
CA SER A 282 29.20 6.09 6.10
C SER A 282 29.06 4.92 7.07
N MET A 283 27.90 4.31 7.12
CA MET A 283 27.63 3.14 7.94
C MET A 283 27.22 1.97 7.07
N THR A 284 27.71 0.78 7.39
CA THR A 284 27.32 -0.44 6.70
C THR A 284 26.69 -1.38 7.69
N PHE A 285 25.49 -1.86 7.40
CA PHE A 285 24.78 -2.82 8.24
C PHE A 285 24.51 -4.12 7.48
N LYS A 286 24.31 -5.20 8.22
CA LYS A 286 23.82 -6.46 7.66
C LYS A 286 22.43 -6.28 7.03
N ASN A 287 22.26 -6.72 5.79
CA ASN A 287 20.96 -6.79 5.14
C ASN A 287 20.24 -8.08 5.55
N ASN A 288 19.21 -7.97 6.39
CA ASN A 288 18.39 -9.13 6.75
C ASN A 288 17.20 -9.27 5.79
N LYS A 289 17.45 -9.88 4.63
CA LYS A 289 16.46 -10.11 3.55
C LYS A 289 15.21 -10.91 3.98
N SER A 290 15.25 -11.59 5.13
CA SER A 290 14.18 -12.50 5.59
C SER A 290 12.86 -11.81 5.98
N LEU A 291 12.85 -10.49 6.18
CA LEU A 291 11.70 -9.76 6.74
C LEU A 291 10.83 -9.00 5.73
N GLY A 292 11.25 -8.92 4.45
CA GLY A 292 10.54 -8.19 3.39
C GLY A 292 10.60 -6.65 3.54
N GLY A 293 10.62 -5.94 2.42
CA GLY A 293 10.59 -4.46 2.37
C GLY A 293 11.93 -3.80 2.04
N LYS A 294 11.89 -2.59 1.47
CA LYS A 294 13.10 -1.83 1.13
C LYS A 294 13.76 -1.28 2.41
N PRO A 295 15.07 -1.50 2.61
CA PRO A 295 15.79 -0.86 3.69
C PRO A 295 15.92 0.64 3.41
N GLN A 296 15.71 1.44 4.45
CA GLN A 296 15.86 2.89 4.44
C GLN A 296 16.69 3.30 5.65
N CYS A 297 17.77 4.03 5.39
CA CYS A 297 18.62 4.62 6.43
C CYS A 297 17.88 5.78 7.09
N VAL A 298 17.83 5.74 8.42
CA VAL A 298 17.18 6.76 9.24
C VAL A 298 18.06 7.16 10.40
N PHE A 299 17.73 8.28 11.01
CA PHE A 299 18.28 8.71 12.28
C PHE A 299 17.18 9.04 13.27
N TRP A 300 17.53 9.02 14.55
CA TRP A 300 16.64 9.41 15.63
C TRP A 300 16.66 10.93 15.81
N ASN A 301 15.56 11.58 15.48
CA ASN A 301 15.36 13.02 15.63
C ASN A 301 14.62 13.31 16.94
N PHE A 302 15.35 13.83 17.93
CA PHE A 302 14.82 14.18 19.25
C PHE A 302 13.75 15.29 19.24
N SER A 303 13.64 16.09 18.17
CA SER A 303 12.70 17.22 18.10
C SER A 303 11.29 16.82 17.63
N LEU A 304 11.13 15.62 17.08
CA LEU A 304 9.83 15.15 16.58
C LEU A 304 8.87 14.78 17.72
N ALA A 305 7.57 14.78 17.40
CA ALA A 305 6.48 14.36 18.28
C ALA A 305 6.52 15.01 19.68
N ASN A 306 6.48 16.35 19.79
CA ASN A 306 6.55 17.07 21.08
C ASN A 306 7.79 16.74 21.93
N TYR A 307 8.98 16.72 21.32
CA TYR A 307 10.27 16.38 21.98
C TYR A 307 10.32 14.95 22.57
N THR A 308 9.47 14.05 22.08
CA THR A 308 9.49 12.63 22.48
C THR A 308 10.41 11.80 21.58
N GLY A 309 10.77 12.32 20.40
CA GLY A 309 11.70 11.73 19.45
C GLY A 309 11.01 10.85 18.41
N GLY A 310 11.60 10.75 17.22
CA GLY A 310 11.09 9.91 16.13
C GLY A 310 12.12 9.63 15.05
N TRP A 311 11.86 8.62 14.20
CA TRP A 311 12.73 8.29 13.08
C TRP A 311 12.53 9.25 11.90
N ASP A 312 13.63 9.75 11.34
CA ASP A 312 13.69 10.68 10.22
C ASP A 312 14.74 10.21 9.20
N SER A 313 14.55 10.48 7.90
CA SER A 313 15.48 10.11 6.83
C SER A 313 16.16 11.30 6.16
N SER A 314 15.90 12.52 6.63
CA SER A 314 16.47 13.75 6.08
C SER A 314 18.00 13.76 6.16
N GLY A 315 18.67 14.05 5.04
CA GLY A 315 20.14 14.08 4.97
C GLY A 315 20.83 12.71 4.86
N CYS A 316 20.07 11.61 4.79
CA CYS A 316 20.59 10.24 4.68
C CYS A 316 20.27 9.58 3.33
N TYR A 317 21.30 9.00 2.70
CA TYR A 317 21.19 8.24 1.45
C TYR A 317 21.39 6.75 1.72
N THR A 318 20.52 5.92 1.13
CA THR A 318 20.57 4.46 1.28
C THR A 318 21.05 3.80 -0.01
N LYS A 319 22.06 2.93 0.09
CA LYS A 319 22.54 2.09 -1.00
C LYS A 319 22.55 0.64 -0.55
N VAL A 320 21.91 -0.25 -1.30
CA VAL A 320 21.97 -1.70 -1.04
C VAL A 320 23.11 -2.29 -1.86
N ASP A 321 23.99 -3.03 -1.21
CA ASP A 321 25.15 -3.68 -1.82
C ASP A 321 25.20 -5.16 -1.38
N GLY A 322 24.60 -6.03 -2.20
CA GLY A 322 24.49 -7.46 -1.94
C GLY A 322 23.75 -7.80 -0.63
N ASP A 323 24.50 -8.30 0.35
CA ASP A 323 24.02 -8.66 1.68
C ASP A 323 24.30 -7.56 2.74
N SER A 324 24.65 -6.36 2.28
CA SER A 324 24.89 -5.20 3.12
C SER A 324 24.08 -3.99 2.69
N VAL A 325 23.76 -3.12 3.64
CA VAL A 325 23.12 -1.82 3.38
C VAL A 325 24.08 -0.74 3.83
N VAL A 326 24.45 0.14 2.90
CA VAL A 326 25.33 1.28 3.11
C VAL A 326 24.49 2.55 3.26
N CYS A 327 24.60 3.19 4.42
CA CYS A 327 23.99 4.46 4.77
C CYS A 327 25.03 5.57 4.70
N SER A 328 24.76 6.62 3.93
CA SER A 328 25.61 7.81 3.87
C SER A 328 24.81 9.01 4.35
N CYS A 329 25.14 9.57 5.51
CA CYS A 329 24.45 10.71 6.11
C CYS A 329 25.38 11.92 6.24
N ASP A 330 24.82 13.13 6.27
CA ASP A 330 25.54 14.42 6.31
C ASP A 330 25.62 15.06 7.71
N HIS A 331 25.16 14.35 8.74
CA HIS A 331 25.19 14.76 10.15
C HIS A 331 25.69 13.61 11.05
N LEU A 332 25.94 13.93 12.32
CA LEU A 332 26.28 12.95 13.36
C LEU A 332 25.16 12.87 14.38
N THR A 333 24.39 11.79 14.32
CA THR A 333 23.25 11.49 15.20
C THR A 333 23.22 9.98 15.50
N SER A 334 22.15 9.50 16.13
CA SER A 334 21.87 8.07 16.30
C SER A 334 21.22 7.48 15.05
N PHE A 335 21.90 6.57 14.37
CA PHE A 335 21.46 5.98 13.10
C PHE A 335 20.97 4.54 13.24
N SER A 336 20.00 4.17 12.40
CA SER A 336 19.54 2.80 12.22
C SER A 336 18.96 2.60 10.81
N ILE A 337 18.59 1.37 10.47
CA ILE A 337 17.87 1.06 9.24
C ILE A 337 16.43 0.69 9.59
N LEU A 338 15.47 1.40 9.00
CA LEU A 338 14.09 0.96 8.96
C LEU A 338 13.82 0.12 7.72
N MET A 339 13.05 -0.95 7.87
CA MET A 339 12.39 -1.61 6.73
C MET A 339 11.01 -0.98 6.56
N SER A 340 10.75 -0.45 5.36
CA SER A 340 9.41 0.09 5.05
C SER A 340 8.45 -1.07 4.77
N PRO A 341 7.36 -1.24 5.55
CA PRO A 341 6.36 -2.29 5.32
C PRO A 341 5.46 -1.98 4.12
N ASP A 342 5.46 -0.74 3.62
CA ASP A 342 4.52 -0.25 2.59
C ASP A 342 5.15 -0.11 1.20
N SER A 343 6.38 -0.60 1.01
CA SER A 343 6.88 -0.87 -0.33
C SER A 343 6.83 -2.39 -0.57
N PRO A 344 5.77 -2.93 -1.18
CA PRO A 344 5.80 -4.33 -1.58
C PRO A 344 6.98 -4.46 -2.54
N ASP A 345 7.87 -5.42 -2.28
CA ASP A 345 9.12 -5.64 -3.01
C ASP A 345 8.92 -5.33 -4.50
N PRO A 346 9.65 -4.34 -5.06
CA PRO A 346 9.63 -4.11 -6.50
C PRO A 346 10.12 -5.36 -7.27
N ASP A 347 10.85 -6.25 -6.60
CA ASP A 347 11.39 -7.51 -7.12
C ASP A 347 10.52 -8.74 -6.80
N SER A 348 9.32 -8.57 -6.23
CA SER A 348 8.40 -9.71 -6.18
C SER A 348 8.07 -10.11 -7.62
N LEU A 349 8.53 -11.30 -8.03
CA LEU A 349 8.26 -11.88 -9.36
C LEU A 349 6.79 -11.75 -9.76
N LEU A 350 5.89 -11.77 -8.78
CA LEU A 350 4.47 -11.55 -8.94
C LEU A 350 4.13 -10.15 -9.49
N LYS A 351 4.70 -9.06 -8.96
CA LYS A 351 4.47 -7.70 -9.49
C LYS A 351 5.03 -7.55 -10.91
N ILE A 352 6.25 -8.01 -11.15
CA ILE A 352 6.87 -7.99 -12.48
C ILE A 352 5.99 -8.77 -13.47
N LEU A 353 5.50 -9.95 -13.05
CA LEU A 353 4.59 -10.75 -13.87
C LEU A 353 3.25 -10.05 -14.10
N LEU A 354 2.68 -9.39 -13.09
CA LEU A 354 1.44 -8.62 -13.22
C LEU A 354 1.58 -7.39 -14.12
N ASP A 355 2.73 -6.71 -14.09
CA ASP A 355 3.01 -5.56 -14.97
C ASP A 355 3.21 -6.03 -16.41
N ILE A 356 3.93 -7.13 -16.63
CA ILE A 356 4.07 -7.77 -17.95
C ILE A 356 2.70 -8.21 -18.48
N ILE A 357 1.89 -8.90 -17.66
CA ILE A 357 0.55 -9.34 -18.05
C ILE A 357 -0.36 -8.13 -18.33
N SER A 358 -0.29 -7.07 -17.51
CA SER A 358 -1.07 -5.85 -17.72
C SER A 358 -0.68 -5.17 -19.02
N TYR A 359 0.61 -5.05 -19.32
CA TYR A 359 1.07 -4.38 -20.54
C TYR A 359 0.75 -5.15 -21.82
N ILE A 360 0.97 -6.47 -21.82
CA ILE A 360 0.60 -7.35 -22.93
C ILE A 360 -0.93 -7.37 -23.10
N GLY A 361 -1.66 -7.47 -21.99
CA GLY A 361 -3.11 -7.46 -21.96
C GLY A 361 -3.71 -6.15 -22.49
N LEU A 362 -3.14 -5.01 -22.09
CA LEU A 362 -3.57 -3.69 -22.54
C LEU A 362 -3.29 -3.49 -24.04
N CYS A 363 -2.12 -3.91 -24.53
CA CYS A 363 -1.84 -3.91 -25.98
C CYS A 363 -2.88 -4.74 -26.74
N PHE A 364 -3.23 -5.92 -26.25
CA PHE A 364 -4.25 -6.77 -26.86
C PHE A 364 -5.66 -6.15 -26.81
N SER A 365 -6.02 -5.48 -25.72
CA SER A 365 -7.26 -4.70 -25.59
C SER A 365 -7.33 -3.58 -26.63
N ILE A 366 -6.27 -2.76 -26.73
CA ILE A 366 -6.16 -1.65 -27.68
C ILE A 366 -6.31 -2.14 -29.13
N LEU A 367 -5.62 -3.22 -29.50
CA LEU A 367 -5.73 -3.82 -30.83
C LEU A 367 -7.17 -4.31 -31.12
N SER A 368 -7.82 -4.92 -30.13
CA SER A 368 -9.20 -5.39 -30.24
C SER A 368 -10.20 -4.23 -30.39
N LEU A 369 -10.00 -3.14 -29.66
CA LEU A 369 -10.83 -1.93 -29.75
C LEU A 369 -10.65 -1.21 -31.08
N ALA A 370 -9.40 -1.09 -31.55
CA ALA A 370 -9.11 -0.55 -32.87
C ALA A 370 -9.78 -1.39 -33.97
N ALA A 371 -9.69 -2.73 -33.89
CA ALA A 371 -10.40 -3.62 -34.80
C ALA A 371 -11.92 -3.43 -34.73
N CYS A 372 -12.49 -3.24 -33.53
CA CYS A 372 -13.92 -2.96 -33.34
C CYS A 372 -14.35 -1.68 -34.08
N LEU A 373 -13.58 -0.59 -33.94
CA LEU A 373 -13.86 0.67 -34.64
C LEU A 373 -13.75 0.52 -36.16
N VAL A 374 -12.76 -0.23 -36.66
CA VAL A 374 -12.59 -0.51 -38.09
C VAL A 374 -13.78 -1.32 -38.63
N VAL A 375 -14.20 -2.37 -37.92
CA VAL A 375 -15.35 -3.19 -38.33
C VAL A 375 -16.61 -2.34 -38.39
N GLU A 376 -16.87 -1.53 -37.35
CA GLU A 376 -18.03 -0.62 -37.31
C GLU A 376 -17.99 0.38 -38.47
N ALA A 377 -16.83 0.98 -38.76
CA ALA A 377 -16.68 1.92 -39.88
C ALA A 377 -16.95 1.25 -41.25
N VAL A 378 -16.45 0.03 -41.46
CA VAL A 378 -16.63 -0.74 -42.71
C VAL A 378 -18.10 -1.11 -42.91
N VAL A 379 -18.79 -1.50 -41.84
CA VAL A 379 -20.14 -2.06 -41.88
C VAL A 379 -21.22 -0.99 -41.72
N TRP A 380 -20.84 0.24 -41.36
CA TRP A 380 -21.72 1.37 -41.08
C TRP A 380 -22.84 1.55 -42.11
N LYS A 381 -22.53 1.67 -43.40
CA LYS A 381 -23.58 1.88 -44.43
C LYS A 381 -24.55 0.70 -44.57
N SER A 382 -24.14 -0.51 -44.19
CA SER A 382 -24.92 -1.74 -44.38
C SER A 382 -25.91 -2.00 -43.25
N VAL A 383 -25.49 -1.79 -42.00
CA VAL A 383 -26.25 -2.21 -40.80
C VAL A 383 -27.03 -1.07 -40.16
N THR A 384 -26.66 0.17 -40.46
CA THR A 384 -27.21 1.39 -39.84
C THR A 384 -28.50 1.89 -40.54
N LYS A 385 -29.23 1.00 -41.23
CA LYS A 385 -30.47 1.32 -41.98
C LYS A 385 -31.67 1.61 -41.06
N ASN A 386 -31.79 0.89 -39.94
CA ASN A 386 -32.89 1.05 -38.99
C ASN A 386 -32.48 2.03 -37.88
N ARG A 387 -33.42 2.85 -37.38
CA ARG A 387 -33.13 3.86 -36.33
C ARG A 387 -32.51 3.26 -35.06
N THR A 388 -33.00 2.12 -34.61
CA THR A 388 -32.48 1.45 -33.40
C THR A 388 -31.12 0.82 -33.63
N SER A 389 -30.86 0.33 -34.83
CA SER A 389 -29.51 -0.11 -35.21
C SER A 389 -28.55 1.07 -35.25
N TYR A 390 -28.99 2.22 -35.79
CA TYR A 390 -28.21 3.45 -35.87
C TYR A 390 -27.73 3.91 -34.49
N MET A 391 -28.65 4.01 -33.53
CA MET A 391 -28.29 4.44 -32.18
C MET A 391 -27.44 3.42 -31.41
N ARG A 392 -27.69 2.12 -31.62
CA ARG A 392 -26.86 1.05 -31.05
C ARG A 392 -25.41 1.18 -31.49
N HIS A 393 -25.17 1.29 -32.80
CA HIS A 393 -23.81 1.40 -33.33
C HIS A 393 -23.12 2.70 -32.90
N ILE A 394 -23.85 3.81 -32.77
CA ILE A 394 -23.29 5.04 -32.15
C ILE A 394 -22.81 4.77 -30.73
N CYS A 395 -23.61 4.09 -29.89
CA CYS A 395 -23.22 3.79 -28.52
C CYS A 395 -22.01 2.85 -28.48
N ILE A 396 -21.98 1.80 -29.30
CA ILE A 396 -20.84 0.86 -29.36
C ILE A 396 -19.57 1.59 -29.80
N VAL A 397 -19.64 2.44 -30.84
CA VAL A 397 -18.50 3.23 -31.30
C VAL A 397 -18.01 4.18 -30.21
N ASN A 398 -18.90 4.86 -29.49
CA ASN A 398 -18.49 5.76 -28.41
C ASN A 398 -17.95 5.01 -27.17
N ILE A 399 -18.50 3.83 -26.84
CA ILE A 399 -17.96 2.94 -25.80
C ILE A 399 -16.54 2.52 -26.17
N ALA A 400 -16.34 2.03 -27.39
CA ALA A 400 -15.04 1.57 -27.88
C ALA A 400 -14.03 2.73 -27.98
N ALA A 401 -14.44 3.90 -28.50
CA ALA A 401 -13.59 5.07 -28.60
C ALA A 401 -13.21 5.63 -27.22
N SER A 402 -14.16 5.74 -26.29
CA SER A 402 -13.88 6.22 -24.93
C SER A 402 -12.90 5.29 -24.22
N LEU A 403 -13.11 3.97 -24.29
CA LEU A 403 -12.21 3.01 -23.67
C LEU A 403 -10.81 3.03 -24.32
N LEU A 404 -10.74 3.14 -25.66
CA LEU A 404 -9.47 3.24 -26.37
C LEU A 404 -8.67 4.47 -25.92
N VAL A 405 -9.33 5.63 -25.79
CA VAL A 405 -8.66 6.86 -25.34
C VAL A 405 -8.24 6.72 -23.88
N ALA A 406 -9.05 6.11 -23.02
CA ALA A 406 -8.68 5.82 -21.63
C ALA A 406 -7.44 4.90 -21.53
N ASP A 407 -7.40 3.83 -22.32
CA ASP A 407 -6.28 2.88 -22.37
C ASP A 407 -4.99 3.55 -22.85
N VAL A 408 -5.06 4.43 -23.86
CA VAL A 408 -3.90 5.21 -24.34
C VAL A 408 -3.39 6.16 -23.27
N TRP A 409 -4.29 6.90 -22.60
CA TRP A 409 -3.88 7.78 -21.51
C TRP A 409 -3.33 7.01 -20.30
N PHE A 410 -3.80 5.78 -20.05
CA PHE A 410 -3.24 4.91 -19.03
C PHE A 410 -1.78 4.54 -19.33
N ILE A 411 -1.46 4.23 -20.59
CA ILE A 411 -0.08 4.01 -21.02
C ILE A 411 0.75 5.27 -20.81
N VAL A 412 0.25 6.44 -21.25
CA VAL A 412 0.95 7.73 -21.05
C VAL A 412 1.19 8.01 -19.57
N ALA A 413 0.20 7.76 -18.70
CA ALA A 413 0.36 7.90 -17.26
C ALA A 413 1.42 6.95 -16.69
N SER A 414 1.54 5.74 -17.25
CA SER A 414 2.55 4.76 -16.84
C SER A 414 3.97 5.11 -17.30
N THR A 415 4.14 5.72 -18.48
CA THR A 415 5.46 6.13 -18.99
C THR A 415 5.99 7.38 -18.29
N ILE A 416 5.10 8.29 -17.88
CA ILE A 416 5.44 9.44 -17.02
C ILE A 416 6.02 8.97 -15.67
N ARG A 417 5.63 7.80 -15.17
CA ARG A 417 6.14 7.22 -13.91
C ARG A 417 7.57 6.69 -14.02
N ASP A 418 7.92 6.00 -15.12
CA ASP A 418 9.22 5.29 -15.24
C ASP A 418 10.40 6.22 -15.51
N HIS A 419 10.18 7.34 -16.19
CA HIS A 419 11.17 8.39 -16.24
C HIS A 419 10.95 9.31 -15.04
N HIS A 420 11.87 9.29 -14.07
CA HIS A 420 12.00 10.16 -12.89
C HIS A 420 12.07 11.68 -13.21
N TYR A 421 11.28 12.16 -14.16
CA TYR A 421 11.09 13.57 -14.41
C TYR A 421 10.22 14.13 -13.30
N VAL A 422 10.82 14.99 -12.48
CA VAL A 422 10.17 15.97 -11.58
C VAL A 422 9.36 17.00 -12.42
N LEU A 423 8.97 16.66 -13.64
CA LEU A 423 8.55 17.57 -14.69
C LEU A 423 7.04 17.36 -14.93
N ASN A 424 6.29 18.31 -14.38
CA ASN A 424 4.88 18.61 -14.62
C ASN A 424 3.88 17.76 -13.83
N GLU A 425 3.71 18.12 -12.55
CA GLU A 425 2.52 17.78 -11.74
C GLU A 425 1.21 17.99 -12.54
N THR A 426 1.19 19.03 -13.37
CA THR A 426 0.09 19.35 -14.30
C THR A 426 -0.17 18.26 -15.34
N ALA A 427 0.85 17.58 -15.87
CA ALA A 427 0.69 16.51 -16.85
C ALA A 427 0.11 15.24 -16.21
N CYS A 428 0.52 14.93 -14.98
CA CYS A 428 0.00 13.81 -14.20
C CYS A 428 -1.47 14.02 -13.81
N VAL A 429 -1.83 15.24 -13.40
CA VAL A 429 -3.22 15.64 -13.12
C VAL A 429 -4.07 15.57 -14.39
N ALA A 430 -3.56 16.08 -15.52
CA ALA A 430 -4.27 16.04 -16.80
C ALA A 430 -4.52 14.59 -17.28
N ALA A 431 -3.49 13.73 -17.23
CA ALA A 431 -3.64 12.32 -17.58
C ALA A 431 -4.69 11.63 -16.69
N THR A 432 -4.64 11.86 -15.38
CA THR A 432 -5.62 11.31 -14.42
C THR A 432 -7.03 11.80 -14.70
N PHE A 433 -7.20 13.07 -15.08
CA PHE A 433 -8.49 13.64 -15.48
C PHE A 433 -9.06 12.96 -16.73
N PHE A 434 -8.27 12.81 -17.80
CA PHE A 434 -8.74 12.15 -19.02
C PHE A 434 -9.11 10.69 -18.78
N ILE A 435 -8.27 9.96 -18.05
CA ILE A 435 -8.54 8.59 -17.63
C ILE A 435 -9.88 8.50 -16.90
N HIS A 436 -10.07 9.31 -15.86
CA HIS A 436 -11.31 9.35 -15.07
C HIS A 436 -12.53 9.65 -15.94
N PHE A 437 -12.46 10.70 -16.77
CA PHE A 437 -13.55 11.13 -17.63
C PHE A 437 -13.96 10.05 -18.65
N PHE A 438 -12.99 9.46 -19.35
CA PHE A 438 -13.28 8.49 -20.40
C PHE A 438 -13.75 7.14 -19.85
N TYR A 439 -13.17 6.66 -18.74
CA TYR A 439 -13.70 5.46 -18.08
C TYR A 439 -15.13 5.65 -17.59
N LEU A 440 -15.44 6.82 -17.02
CA LEU A 440 -16.81 7.13 -16.59
C LEU A 440 -17.75 7.22 -17.79
N SER A 441 -17.29 7.81 -18.90
CA SER A 441 -18.06 7.90 -20.15
C SER A 441 -18.43 6.52 -20.70
N VAL A 442 -17.57 5.50 -20.59
CA VAL A 442 -17.91 4.12 -20.97
C VAL A 442 -19.18 3.63 -20.25
N PHE A 443 -19.29 3.87 -18.95
CA PHE A 443 -20.47 3.48 -18.16
C PHE A 443 -21.72 4.27 -18.59
N PHE A 444 -21.61 5.58 -18.79
CA PHE A 444 -22.74 6.41 -19.20
C PHE A 444 -23.23 6.11 -20.63
N TRP A 445 -22.33 5.77 -21.56
CA TRP A 445 -22.72 5.28 -22.89
C TRP A 445 -23.38 3.91 -22.82
N MET A 446 -22.95 3.04 -21.90
CA MET A 446 -23.61 1.77 -21.64
C MET A 446 -25.00 1.98 -21.01
N LEU A 447 -25.15 2.93 -20.08
CA LEU A 447 -26.45 3.35 -19.54
C LEU A 447 -27.36 3.87 -20.65
N THR A 448 -26.83 4.71 -21.54
CA THR A 448 -27.57 5.25 -22.69
C THR A 448 -28.07 4.11 -23.58
N LEU A 449 -27.23 3.12 -23.86
CA LEU A 449 -27.62 1.92 -24.60
C LEU A 449 -28.76 1.15 -23.91
N GLY A 450 -28.68 0.99 -22.58
CA GLY A 450 -29.74 0.38 -21.76
C GLY A 450 -31.06 1.16 -21.78
N LEU A 451 -31.01 2.46 -21.50
CA LEU A 451 -32.19 3.32 -21.47
C LEU A 451 -32.89 3.40 -22.83
N MET A 452 -32.13 3.43 -23.93
CA MET A 452 -32.71 3.39 -25.27
C MET A 452 -33.47 2.09 -25.55
N LEU A 453 -32.93 0.95 -25.09
CA LEU A 453 -33.59 -0.34 -25.22
C LEU A 453 -34.90 -0.37 -24.40
N PHE A 454 -34.84 0.12 -23.16
CA PHE A 454 -36.01 0.23 -22.28
C PHE A 454 -37.08 1.13 -22.87
N TYR A 455 -36.71 2.34 -23.29
CA TYR A 455 -37.63 3.33 -23.86
C TYR A 455 -38.39 2.77 -25.07
N ARG A 456 -37.69 2.06 -25.97
CA ARG A 456 -38.32 1.47 -27.16
C ARG A 456 -39.33 0.38 -26.85
N LEU A 457 -39.13 -0.37 -25.76
CA LEU A 457 -40.00 -1.48 -25.38
C LEU A 457 -41.20 -1.04 -24.53
N VAL A 458 -41.07 0.05 -23.77
CA VAL A 458 -42.13 0.58 -22.91
C VAL A 458 -42.98 1.62 -23.64
N PHE A 459 -42.36 2.51 -24.42
CA PHE A 459 -43.04 3.60 -25.13
C PHE A 459 -43.11 3.33 -26.64
N ILE A 460 -43.79 2.25 -27.02
CA ILE A 460 -43.92 1.78 -28.41
C ILE A 460 -44.52 2.87 -29.33
N LEU A 461 -45.35 3.77 -28.78
CA LEU A 461 -46.11 4.78 -29.53
C LEU A 461 -45.43 6.16 -29.62
N HIS A 462 -44.32 6.39 -28.91
CA HIS A 462 -43.68 7.71 -28.88
C HIS A 462 -42.51 7.79 -29.87
N ASP A 463 -42.78 8.32 -31.06
CA ASP A 463 -41.81 8.43 -32.16
C ASP A 463 -40.94 9.69 -32.02
N SER A 464 -39.94 9.66 -31.14
CA SER A 464 -39.00 10.79 -30.96
C SER A 464 -38.06 10.96 -32.16
N SER A 465 -37.91 12.18 -32.69
CA SER A 465 -36.99 12.50 -33.80
C SER A 465 -35.55 11.98 -33.57
N LYS A 466 -34.91 11.49 -34.65
CA LYS A 466 -33.50 11.04 -34.66
C LYS A 466 -32.52 12.09 -34.14
N SER A 467 -32.83 13.38 -34.31
CA SER A 467 -31.96 14.47 -33.86
C SER A 467 -32.01 14.61 -32.34
N ILE A 468 -33.21 14.60 -31.76
CA ILE A 468 -33.44 14.74 -30.32
C ILE A 468 -32.81 13.57 -29.55
N GLN A 469 -33.00 12.33 -30.04
CA GLN A 469 -32.40 11.15 -29.41
C GLN A 469 -30.87 11.18 -29.42
N LYS A 470 -30.24 11.74 -30.48
CA LYS A 470 -28.79 11.93 -30.52
C LYS A 470 -28.34 12.97 -29.48
N VAL A 471 -29.01 14.12 -29.42
CA VAL A 471 -28.66 15.18 -28.46
C VAL A 471 -28.74 14.65 -27.02
N ILE A 472 -29.80 13.91 -26.68
CA ILE A 472 -29.97 13.30 -25.36
C ILE A 472 -28.86 12.27 -25.10
N ALA A 473 -28.55 11.40 -26.07
CA ALA A 473 -27.52 10.38 -25.93
C ALA A 473 -26.12 10.97 -25.71
N PHE A 474 -25.74 12.01 -26.47
CA PHE A 474 -24.45 12.68 -26.29
C PHE A 474 -24.39 13.49 -24.99
N SER A 475 -25.49 14.14 -24.60
CA SER A 475 -25.59 14.87 -23.33
C SER A 475 -25.44 13.93 -22.13
N LEU A 476 -26.09 12.76 -22.15
CA LEU A 476 -25.97 11.77 -21.09
C LEU A 476 -24.61 11.05 -21.11
N GLY A 477 -24.13 10.68 -22.30
CA GLY A 477 -22.94 9.87 -22.51
C GLY A 477 -21.61 10.58 -22.20
N TYR A 478 -21.52 11.90 -22.41
CA TYR A 478 -20.32 12.69 -22.10
C TYR A 478 -20.56 13.86 -21.13
N GLY A 479 -21.75 14.49 -21.16
CA GLY A 479 -22.04 15.65 -20.32
C GLY A 479 -22.06 15.30 -18.82
N CYS A 480 -22.78 14.25 -18.43
CA CYS A 480 -22.80 13.80 -17.03
C CYS A 480 -21.40 13.37 -16.52
N PRO A 481 -20.63 12.53 -17.24
CA PRO A 481 -19.24 12.22 -16.86
C PRO A 481 -18.37 13.47 -16.69
N LEU A 482 -18.46 14.44 -17.61
CA LEU A 482 -17.66 15.66 -17.56
C LEU A 482 -17.94 16.47 -16.30
N ILE A 483 -19.22 16.63 -15.94
CA ILE A 483 -19.62 17.34 -14.71
C ILE A 483 -19.04 16.65 -13.48
N ILE A 484 -19.17 15.32 -13.39
CA ILE A 484 -18.64 14.55 -12.25
C ILE A 484 -17.12 14.69 -12.16
N SER A 485 -16.39 14.54 -13.28
CA SER A 485 -14.93 14.65 -13.30
C SER A 485 -14.44 16.06 -12.95
N VAL A 486 -15.09 17.11 -13.45
CA VAL A 486 -14.75 18.51 -13.15
C VAL A 486 -15.01 18.85 -11.68
N ILE A 487 -16.16 18.45 -11.12
CA ILE A 487 -16.46 18.63 -9.69
C ILE A 487 -15.43 17.90 -8.83
N THR A 488 -15.04 16.68 -9.23
CA THR A 488 -14.05 15.88 -8.50
C THR A 488 -12.70 16.59 -8.46
N VAL A 489 -12.21 17.10 -9.61
CA VAL A 489 -10.96 17.88 -9.66
C VAL A 489 -11.09 19.15 -8.83
N GLY A 490 -12.16 19.94 -9.00
CA GLY A 490 -12.34 21.20 -8.27
C GLY A 490 -12.42 21.02 -6.75
N ALA A 491 -12.99 19.91 -6.26
CA ALA A 491 -13.09 19.63 -4.84
C ALA A 491 -11.79 19.10 -4.21
N THR A 492 -10.89 18.50 -5.01
CA THR A 492 -9.71 17.76 -4.49
C THR A 492 -8.37 18.40 -4.83
N GLN A 493 -8.29 19.19 -5.89
CA GLN A 493 -7.06 19.86 -6.34
C GLN A 493 -6.56 20.96 -5.39
N PRO A 494 -7.39 21.76 -4.68
CA PRO A 494 -6.91 22.77 -3.74
C PRO A 494 -6.07 22.23 -2.57
N ARG A 495 -6.05 20.91 -2.37
CA ARG A 495 -5.29 20.23 -1.32
C ARG A 495 -4.15 19.35 -1.88
N GLU A 496 -3.93 19.34 -3.21
CA GLU A 496 -2.97 18.45 -3.90
C GLU A 496 -3.26 16.94 -3.72
N VAL A 497 -4.53 16.57 -3.52
CA VAL A 497 -4.92 15.19 -3.14
C VAL A 497 -5.75 14.48 -4.22
N TYR A 498 -5.71 14.97 -5.46
CA TYR A 498 -6.40 14.35 -6.59
C TYR A 498 -5.67 13.10 -7.09
N THR A 499 -4.34 13.16 -7.14
CA THR A 499 -3.46 12.08 -7.60
C THR A 499 -2.79 11.37 -6.41
N ARG A 500 -2.37 10.12 -6.62
CA ARG A 500 -1.57 9.39 -5.63
C ARG A 500 -0.13 9.88 -5.66
N LYS A 501 0.52 10.02 -4.50
CA LYS A 501 1.90 10.53 -4.36
C LYS A 501 2.95 9.79 -5.23
N ASN A 502 2.68 8.51 -5.56
CA ASN A 502 3.58 7.65 -6.33
C ASN A 502 2.97 7.15 -7.66
N ALA A 503 1.79 7.65 -8.08
CA ALA A 503 1.14 7.22 -9.32
C ALA A 503 0.16 8.27 -9.88
N CYS A 504 0.15 8.44 -11.20
CA CYS A 504 -0.84 9.27 -11.92
C CYS A 504 -2.20 8.57 -12.01
N TRP A 505 -2.81 8.37 -10.85
CA TRP A 505 -4.11 7.73 -10.67
C TRP A 505 -4.87 8.39 -9.51
N LEU A 506 -6.20 8.24 -9.52
CA LEU A 506 -7.11 8.74 -8.48
C LEU A 506 -6.70 8.28 -7.07
N ASN A 507 -6.60 9.22 -6.13
CA ASN A 507 -6.20 8.91 -4.77
C ASN A 507 -7.28 8.14 -3.99
N TRP A 508 -6.86 7.19 -3.16
CA TRP A 508 -7.71 6.46 -2.20
C TRP A 508 -7.39 6.79 -0.74
N GLU A 509 -6.11 7.03 -0.42
CA GLU A 509 -5.59 7.01 0.95
C GLU A 509 -6.07 8.20 1.80
N ASP A 510 -6.07 9.41 1.24
CA ASP A 510 -6.33 10.64 2.02
C ASP A 510 -7.75 11.21 1.80
N THR A 511 -8.25 11.23 0.56
CA THR A 511 -9.54 11.87 0.18
C THR A 511 -10.59 10.92 -0.38
N LYS A 512 -10.26 9.64 -0.58
CA LYS A 512 -11.14 8.65 -1.23
C LYS A 512 -11.68 9.11 -2.60
N ALA A 513 -10.92 9.90 -3.36
CA ALA A 513 -11.32 10.44 -4.66
C ALA A 513 -11.78 9.36 -5.67
N LEU A 514 -11.20 8.15 -5.58
CA LEU A 514 -11.61 6.99 -6.37
C LEU A 514 -13.09 6.60 -6.19
N LEU A 515 -13.71 6.92 -5.04
CA LEU A 515 -15.15 6.69 -4.83
C LEU A 515 -16.04 7.53 -5.76
N ALA A 516 -15.59 8.71 -6.17
CA ALA A 516 -16.32 9.58 -7.10
C ALA A 516 -16.51 8.92 -8.48
N PHE A 517 -15.64 7.96 -8.82
CA PHE A 517 -15.75 7.14 -10.02
C PHE A 517 -16.51 5.82 -9.76
N VAL A 518 -16.14 5.09 -8.71
CA VAL A 518 -16.67 3.73 -8.46
C VAL A 518 -18.15 3.74 -8.07
N ILE A 519 -18.60 4.71 -7.27
CA ILE A 519 -20.00 4.76 -6.83
C ILE A 519 -20.95 4.95 -8.03
N PRO A 520 -20.76 5.95 -8.91
CA PRO A 520 -21.57 6.06 -10.13
C PRO A 520 -21.52 4.82 -11.02
N ALA A 521 -20.34 4.23 -11.20
CA ALA A 521 -20.18 3.02 -12.02
C ALA A 521 -21.02 1.84 -11.49
N LEU A 522 -20.98 1.58 -10.18
CA LEU A 522 -21.77 0.50 -9.56
C LEU A 522 -23.27 0.77 -9.64
N ILE A 523 -23.71 2.01 -9.45
CA ILE A 523 -25.14 2.39 -9.61
C ILE A 523 -25.60 2.11 -11.05
N ILE A 524 -24.81 2.51 -12.05
CA ILE A 524 -25.12 2.29 -13.47
C ILE A 524 -25.23 0.80 -13.79
N VAL A 525 -24.32 -0.03 -13.25
CA VAL A 525 -24.35 -1.48 -13.42
C VAL A 525 -25.67 -2.06 -12.90
N VAL A 526 -26.10 -1.65 -11.70
CA VAL A 526 -27.38 -2.11 -11.10
C VAL A 526 -28.58 -1.67 -11.96
N VAL A 527 -28.59 -0.42 -12.44
CA VAL A 527 -29.66 0.11 -13.30
C VAL A 527 -29.74 -0.66 -14.61
N ASN A 528 -28.61 -0.87 -15.29
CA ASN A 528 -28.58 -1.63 -16.55
C ASN A 528 -28.96 -3.10 -16.38
N MET A 529 -28.60 -3.72 -15.25
CA MET A 529 -29.06 -5.07 -14.90
C MET A 529 -30.57 -5.12 -14.72
N THR A 530 -31.13 -4.15 -14.02
CA THR A 530 -32.59 -4.02 -13.85
C THR A 530 -33.29 -3.86 -15.20
N ILE A 531 -32.77 -2.97 -16.07
CA ILE A 531 -33.29 -2.78 -17.43
C ILE A 531 -33.24 -4.10 -18.20
N THR A 532 -32.12 -4.82 -18.16
CA THR A 532 -31.94 -6.09 -18.87
C THR A 532 -33.00 -7.11 -18.42
N VAL A 533 -33.23 -7.26 -17.12
CA VAL A 533 -34.25 -8.17 -16.58
C VAL A 533 -35.66 -7.80 -17.05
N VAL A 534 -36.02 -6.51 -17.00
CA VAL A 534 -37.33 -6.03 -17.46
C VAL A 534 -37.51 -6.31 -18.95
N VAL A 535 -36.48 -6.04 -19.75
CA VAL A 535 -36.51 -6.26 -21.19
C VAL A 535 -36.62 -7.74 -21.54
N ILE A 536 -35.82 -8.61 -20.91
CA ILE A 536 -35.91 -10.07 -21.10
C ILE A 536 -37.33 -10.55 -20.78
N THR A 537 -37.91 -10.09 -19.67
CA THR A 537 -39.27 -10.46 -19.24
C THR A 537 -40.31 -10.03 -20.28
N LYS A 538 -40.21 -8.80 -20.80
CA LYS A 538 -41.11 -8.27 -21.84
C LYS A 538 -40.95 -8.98 -23.20
N ILE A 539 -39.73 -9.37 -23.57
CA ILE A 539 -39.47 -10.13 -24.81
C ILE A 539 -40.02 -11.54 -24.70
N LEU A 540 -39.88 -12.19 -23.54
CA LEU A 540 -40.36 -13.56 -23.29
C LEU A 540 -41.88 -13.65 -23.06
N ARG A 541 -42.51 -12.58 -22.55
CA ARG A 541 -43.97 -12.46 -22.40
C ARG A 541 -44.50 -11.25 -23.19
N PRO A 542 -44.70 -11.39 -24.51
CA PRO A 542 -45.34 -10.37 -25.31
C PRO A 542 -46.77 -10.11 -24.79
N SER A 543 -47.17 -8.84 -24.71
CA SER A 543 -48.58 -8.51 -24.45
C SER A 543 -49.45 -9.04 -25.58
N ILE A 544 -50.64 -9.55 -25.26
CA ILE A 544 -51.61 -10.06 -26.24
C ILE A 544 -51.95 -8.92 -27.20
N GLY A 545 -51.54 -9.05 -28.47
CA GLY A 545 -51.72 -8.04 -29.53
C GLY A 545 -50.41 -7.46 -30.11
N ASP A 546 -49.29 -7.54 -29.39
CA ASP A 546 -47.99 -7.02 -29.87
C ASP A 546 -47.21 -8.07 -30.66
N LYS A 547 -47.21 -7.99 -31.99
CA LYS A 547 -46.29 -8.74 -32.86
C LYS A 547 -45.23 -7.80 -33.46
N PRO A 548 -44.14 -7.48 -32.74
CA PRO A 548 -43.01 -6.81 -33.39
C PRO A 548 -42.47 -7.70 -34.52
N ASN A 549 -42.09 -7.07 -35.63
CA ASN A 549 -41.56 -7.75 -36.81
C ASN A 549 -40.36 -8.65 -36.40
N LYS A 550 -40.22 -9.84 -37.02
CA LYS A 550 -39.19 -10.84 -36.67
C LYS A 550 -37.78 -10.22 -36.66
N GLN A 551 -37.53 -9.29 -37.57
CA GLN A 551 -36.27 -8.55 -37.68
C GLN A 551 -36.00 -7.60 -36.50
N GLU A 552 -37.05 -6.99 -35.93
CA GLU A 552 -36.92 -6.09 -34.77
C GLU A 552 -36.73 -6.87 -33.47
N LYS A 553 -37.47 -7.97 -33.29
CA LYS A 553 -37.28 -8.89 -32.16
C LYS A 553 -35.84 -9.40 -32.09
N ASN A 554 -35.27 -9.84 -33.21
CA ASN A 554 -33.87 -10.28 -33.26
C ASN A 554 -32.89 -9.16 -32.88
N SER A 555 -33.13 -7.93 -33.34
CA SER A 555 -32.28 -6.79 -32.99
C SER A 555 -32.37 -6.39 -31.51
N LEU A 556 -33.55 -6.50 -30.90
CA LEU A 556 -33.76 -6.20 -29.48
C LEU A 556 -33.15 -7.30 -28.60
N PHE A 557 -33.34 -8.57 -28.95
CA PHE A 557 -32.74 -9.70 -28.27
C PHE A 557 -31.20 -9.64 -28.28
N GLN A 558 -30.63 -9.24 -29.42
CA GLN A 558 -29.21 -8.98 -29.57
C GLN A 558 -28.69 -7.88 -28.64
N ILE A 559 -29.34 -6.72 -28.62
CA ILE A 559 -28.95 -5.60 -27.75
C ILE A 559 -29.04 -6.04 -26.28
N THR A 560 -30.11 -6.73 -25.91
CA THR A 560 -30.33 -7.27 -24.57
C THR A 560 -29.22 -8.23 -24.16
N LYS A 561 -28.80 -9.13 -25.06
CA LYS A 561 -27.70 -10.07 -24.81
C LYS A 561 -26.35 -9.35 -24.66
N SER A 562 -26.10 -8.33 -25.49
CA SER A 562 -24.89 -7.52 -25.42
C SER A 562 -24.78 -6.79 -24.08
N ILE A 563 -25.84 -6.09 -23.65
CA ILE A 563 -25.89 -5.40 -22.34
C ILE A 563 -25.80 -6.42 -21.19
N GLY A 564 -26.56 -7.51 -21.26
CA GLY A 564 -26.61 -8.53 -20.21
C GLY A 564 -25.30 -9.27 -19.97
N VAL A 565 -24.38 -9.25 -20.93
CA VAL A 565 -23.02 -9.81 -20.79
C VAL A 565 -22.01 -8.71 -20.45
N LEU A 566 -22.03 -7.58 -21.17
CA LEU A 566 -21.04 -6.53 -21.02
C LEU A 566 -21.18 -5.74 -19.70
N THR A 567 -22.40 -5.48 -19.23
CA THR A 567 -22.64 -4.71 -18.00
C THR A 567 -22.11 -5.43 -16.75
N PRO A 568 -22.40 -6.73 -16.52
CA PRO A 568 -21.80 -7.47 -15.41
C PRO A 568 -20.28 -7.56 -15.52
N LEU A 569 -19.74 -7.76 -16.73
CA LEU A 569 -18.29 -7.86 -16.90
C LEU A 569 -17.60 -6.57 -16.49
N LEU A 570 -18.08 -5.40 -16.94
CA LEU A 570 -17.54 -4.11 -16.48
C LEU A 570 -17.76 -3.88 -14.98
N GLY A 571 -18.92 -4.26 -14.46
CA GLY A 571 -19.21 -4.13 -13.03
C GLY A 571 -18.32 -5.01 -12.15
N LEU A 572 -18.05 -6.24 -12.57
CA LEU A 572 -17.14 -7.15 -11.89
C LEU A 572 -15.70 -6.65 -11.96
N THR A 573 -15.24 -6.17 -13.12
CA THR A 573 -13.91 -5.56 -13.26
C THR A 573 -13.70 -4.48 -12.21
N TRP A 574 -14.59 -3.50 -12.14
CA TRP A 574 -14.42 -2.37 -11.21
C TRP A 574 -14.79 -2.72 -9.76
N GLY A 575 -15.65 -3.72 -9.53
CA GLY A 575 -15.88 -4.29 -8.20
C GLY A 575 -14.63 -4.95 -7.63
N PHE A 576 -13.92 -5.76 -8.42
CA PHE A 576 -12.62 -6.30 -8.04
C PHE A 576 -11.56 -5.21 -7.94
N GLY A 577 -11.63 -4.17 -8.79
CA GLY A 577 -10.78 -2.98 -8.70
C GLY A 577 -10.97 -2.19 -7.41
N LEU A 578 -12.15 -2.23 -6.78
CA LEU A 578 -12.36 -1.69 -5.43
C LEU A 578 -11.81 -2.66 -4.37
N ALA A 579 -11.99 -3.97 -4.57
CA ALA A 579 -11.50 -5.01 -3.66
C ALA A 579 -9.97 -4.96 -3.48
N THR A 580 -9.22 -4.64 -4.54
CA THR A 580 -7.75 -4.49 -4.51
C THR A 580 -7.26 -3.33 -3.65
N VAL A 581 -8.14 -2.39 -3.31
CA VAL A 581 -7.79 -1.15 -2.63
C VAL A 581 -8.03 -1.23 -1.12
N PHE A 582 -8.74 -2.27 -0.63
CA PHE A 582 -8.89 -2.52 0.81
C PHE A 582 -7.60 -3.09 1.43
N GLN A 583 -7.29 -2.65 2.66
CA GLN A 583 -6.12 -3.11 3.41
C GLN A 583 -6.21 -4.62 3.67
N GLY A 584 -5.15 -5.36 3.33
CA GLY A 584 -5.12 -6.83 3.44
C GLY A 584 -5.63 -7.60 2.21
N SER A 585 -5.80 -6.93 1.07
CA SER A 585 -6.22 -7.55 -0.19
C SER A 585 -5.27 -8.69 -0.64
N SER A 586 -5.86 -9.82 -1.05
CA SER A 586 -5.11 -10.95 -1.61
C SER A 586 -4.58 -10.65 -3.01
N ALA A 587 -3.43 -11.22 -3.37
CA ALA A 587 -2.86 -11.15 -4.71
C ALA A 587 -3.83 -11.60 -5.82
N VAL A 588 -4.77 -12.48 -5.49
CA VAL A 588 -5.78 -13.01 -6.41
C VAL A 588 -6.66 -11.89 -6.96
N PHE A 589 -7.04 -10.90 -6.14
CA PHE A 589 -7.89 -9.79 -6.62
C PHE A 589 -7.16 -8.93 -7.64
N HIS A 590 -5.85 -8.72 -7.48
CA HIS A 590 -5.05 -8.00 -8.47
C HIS A 590 -4.94 -8.77 -9.79
N ILE A 591 -4.71 -10.08 -9.73
CA ILE A 591 -4.65 -10.94 -10.93
C ILE A 591 -5.98 -10.91 -11.69
N VAL A 592 -7.10 -11.10 -10.99
CA VAL A 592 -8.44 -11.12 -11.61
C VAL A 592 -8.77 -9.75 -12.21
N PHE A 593 -8.50 -8.67 -11.48
CA PHE A 593 -8.70 -7.31 -11.97
C PHE A 593 -7.90 -7.04 -13.25
N THR A 594 -6.60 -7.35 -13.25
CA THR A 594 -5.74 -7.20 -14.42
C THR A 594 -6.22 -8.03 -15.61
N LEU A 595 -6.60 -9.29 -15.38
CA LEU A 595 -7.07 -10.18 -16.43
C LEU A 595 -8.38 -9.70 -17.07
N LEU A 596 -9.33 -9.22 -16.25
CA LEU A 596 -10.61 -8.70 -16.72
C LEU A 596 -10.42 -7.42 -17.55
N ASN A 597 -9.52 -6.52 -17.14
CA ASN A 597 -9.17 -5.34 -17.93
C ASN A 597 -8.48 -5.72 -19.25
N ALA A 598 -7.55 -6.68 -19.23
CA ALA A 598 -6.84 -7.15 -20.42
C ALA A 598 -7.77 -7.68 -21.53
N PHE A 599 -8.86 -8.36 -21.15
CA PHE A 599 -9.84 -8.89 -22.10
C PHE A 599 -11.03 -7.96 -22.35
N GLN A 600 -11.08 -6.78 -21.74
CA GLN A 600 -12.22 -5.88 -21.84
C GLN A 600 -12.48 -5.42 -23.28
N GLY A 601 -11.42 -5.02 -24.00
CA GLY A 601 -11.52 -4.66 -25.41
C GLY A 601 -11.97 -5.82 -26.30
N LEU A 602 -11.52 -7.05 -26.00
CA LEU A 602 -11.95 -8.26 -26.71
C LEU A 602 -13.44 -8.55 -26.47
N PHE A 603 -13.92 -8.42 -25.24
CA PHE A 603 -15.34 -8.64 -24.93
C PHE A 603 -16.23 -7.65 -25.68
N ILE A 604 -15.81 -6.38 -25.80
CA ILE A 604 -16.54 -5.37 -26.58
C ILE A 604 -16.55 -5.73 -28.07
N LEU A 605 -15.41 -6.15 -28.64
CA LEU A 605 -15.35 -6.59 -30.04
C LEU A 605 -16.28 -7.78 -30.30
N LEU A 606 -16.21 -8.82 -29.45
CA LEU A 606 -16.98 -10.04 -29.61
C LEU A 606 -18.48 -9.82 -29.38
N PHE A 607 -18.86 -9.32 -28.20
CA PHE A 607 -20.27 -9.22 -27.78
C PHE A 607 -20.95 -7.91 -28.20
N GLY A 608 -20.18 -6.85 -28.42
CA GLY A 608 -20.69 -5.57 -28.92
C GLY A 608 -20.85 -5.55 -30.43
N CYS A 609 -19.86 -6.06 -31.17
CA CYS A 609 -19.82 -5.93 -32.64
C CYS A 609 -20.04 -7.25 -33.38
N LEU A 610 -19.17 -8.26 -33.18
CA LEU A 610 -19.14 -9.47 -33.99
C LEU A 610 -20.28 -10.46 -33.69
N TRP A 611 -20.94 -10.36 -32.54
CA TRP A 611 -22.09 -11.19 -32.22
C TRP A 611 -23.31 -10.85 -33.07
N ASP A 612 -23.30 -9.71 -33.79
CA ASP A 612 -24.36 -9.32 -34.71
C ASP A 612 -24.30 -10.07 -36.03
N GLN A 613 -25.31 -10.92 -36.26
CA GLN A 613 -25.47 -11.69 -37.49
C GLN A 613 -25.50 -10.77 -38.73
N LYS A 614 -26.08 -9.58 -38.63
CA LYS A 614 -26.07 -8.60 -39.73
C LYS A 614 -24.68 -8.03 -39.98
N VAL A 615 -23.88 -7.87 -38.93
CA VAL A 615 -22.49 -7.43 -39.05
C VAL A 615 -21.66 -8.55 -39.68
N GLN A 616 -21.83 -9.80 -39.24
CA GLN A 616 -21.16 -10.97 -39.82
C GLN A 616 -21.50 -11.13 -41.32
N GLU A 617 -22.78 -11.05 -41.69
CA GLU A 617 -23.23 -11.14 -43.08
C GLU A 617 -22.68 -9.99 -43.93
N ALA A 618 -22.69 -8.76 -43.41
CA ALA A 618 -22.16 -7.60 -44.12
C ALA A 618 -20.63 -7.67 -44.30
N LEU A 619 -19.91 -8.17 -43.30
CA LEU A 619 -18.48 -8.41 -43.37
C LEU A 619 -18.15 -9.50 -44.40
N LEU A 620 -18.85 -10.65 -44.35
CA LEU A 620 -18.67 -11.73 -45.32
C LEU A 620 -18.94 -11.25 -46.74
N LYS A 621 -20.00 -10.47 -46.96
CA LYS A 621 -20.32 -9.90 -48.28
C LYS A 621 -19.21 -8.96 -48.77
N LYS A 622 -18.67 -8.09 -47.92
CA LYS A 622 -17.58 -7.17 -48.30
C LYS A 622 -16.25 -7.88 -48.55
N PHE A 623 -15.87 -8.85 -47.71
CA PHE A 623 -14.64 -9.63 -47.89
C PHE A 623 -14.73 -10.63 -49.04
N SER A 624 -15.94 -11.09 -49.41
CA SER A 624 -16.17 -11.88 -50.62
C SER A 624 -16.10 -11.02 -51.88
N LEU A 625 -16.66 -9.81 -51.86
CA LEU A 625 -16.58 -8.86 -52.98
C LEU A 625 -15.16 -8.33 -53.20
N SER A 626 -14.37 -8.14 -52.14
CA SER A 626 -12.95 -7.77 -52.29
C SER A 626 -12.11 -8.90 -52.90
N ARG A 627 -12.47 -10.16 -52.64
CA ARG A 627 -11.82 -11.35 -53.24
C ARG A 627 -12.21 -11.57 -54.71
N TRP A 628 -13.44 -11.21 -55.10
CA TRP A 628 -13.90 -11.24 -56.50
C TRP A 628 -13.32 -10.06 -57.31
N SER A 629 -13.22 -8.88 -56.71
CA SER A 629 -12.63 -7.68 -57.35
C SER A 629 -11.14 -7.86 -57.70
N SER A 630 -10.41 -8.73 -56.99
CA SER A 630 -9.00 -9.03 -57.28
C SER A 630 -8.77 -10.05 -58.39
N GLN A 631 -9.82 -10.63 -58.99
CA GLN A 631 -9.69 -11.64 -60.06
C GLN A 631 -10.06 -11.14 -61.46
N HIS A 632 -10.52 -9.89 -61.63
CA HIS A 632 -10.96 -9.39 -62.94
C HIS A 632 -9.89 -8.70 -63.80
N SER A 633 -8.61 -8.85 -63.46
CA SER A 633 -7.48 -8.31 -64.24
C SER A 633 -6.49 -9.43 -64.57
N LYS A 634 -6.88 -10.35 -65.46
CA LYS A 634 -6.00 -11.16 -66.35
C LYS A 634 -6.84 -12.24 -67.04
N SER A 635 -7.37 -11.90 -68.21
CA SER A 635 -7.60 -12.90 -69.26
C SER A 635 -6.34 -12.97 -70.11
N THR A 636 -5.70 -14.15 -70.19
CA THR A 636 -5.47 -14.99 -71.39
C THR A 636 -4.27 -15.94 -71.14
N SER A 637 -4.39 -17.15 -71.70
CA SER A 637 -3.40 -18.22 -71.94
C SER A 637 -3.21 -19.32 -70.87
N LEU A 638 -3.93 -20.43 -71.11
CA LEU A 638 -3.47 -21.83 -71.18
C LEU A 638 -2.09 -22.16 -70.59
N GLY A 639 -2.06 -23.12 -69.65
CA GLY A 639 -0.84 -23.79 -69.21
C GLY A 639 -1.00 -24.46 -67.84
N SER A 640 -1.00 -25.79 -67.81
CA SER A 640 -1.07 -26.61 -66.61
C SER A 640 0.09 -26.30 -65.65
N SER A 641 -0.17 -26.05 -64.37
CA SER A 641 0.58 -26.61 -63.23
C SER A 641 -0.06 -26.17 -61.90
N THR A 642 -0.23 -27.12 -60.99
CA THR A 642 -0.62 -26.95 -59.59
C THR A 642 0.22 -25.89 -58.86
N PRO A 643 -0.28 -25.35 -57.73
CA PRO A 643 0.54 -25.53 -56.53
C PRO A 643 -0.27 -25.98 -55.31
N VAL A 644 0.22 -27.08 -54.75
CA VAL A 644 0.17 -27.41 -53.33
C VAL A 644 0.88 -26.29 -52.56
N PHE A 645 0.27 -25.75 -51.51
CA PHE A 645 0.88 -25.67 -50.17
C PHE A 645 -0.17 -25.30 -49.12
N SER A 646 -0.46 -26.32 -48.31
CA SER A 646 -1.17 -26.27 -47.04
C SER A 646 -0.30 -25.58 -45.98
N MET A 647 -0.91 -24.79 -45.09
CA MET A 647 -0.41 -24.62 -43.73
C MET A 647 -1.57 -24.59 -42.74
N SER A 648 -1.83 -25.75 -42.16
CA SER A 648 -2.75 -26.01 -41.06
C SER A 648 -2.11 -25.67 -39.71
N SER A 649 -2.82 -24.95 -38.83
CA SER A 649 -2.44 -24.81 -37.42
C SER A 649 -3.20 -25.83 -36.54
N PRO A 650 -2.62 -26.37 -35.44
CA PRO A 650 -3.13 -27.58 -34.78
C PRO A 650 -4.22 -27.38 -33.71
N ILE A 651 -4.75 -26.17 -33.52
CA ILE A 651 -5.63 -25.88 -32.36
C ILE A 651 -7.13 -26.06 -32.69
N SER A 652 -7.51 -26.03 -33.98
CA SER A 652 -8.91 -26.16 -34.40
C SER A 652 -9.47 -27.59 -34.34
N ARG A 653 -8.60 -28.61 -34.28
CA ARG A 653 -9.03 -30.01 -34.38
C ARG A 653 -9.52 -30.60 -33.05
N ARG A 654 -9.20 -29.98 -31.90
CA ARG A 654 -9.63 -30.47 -30.58
C ARG A 654 -11.00 -29.95 -30.14
N PHE A 655 -11.40 -28.77 -30.59
CA PHE A 655 -12.70 -28.17 -30.22
C PHE A 655 -13.90 -28.78 -30.95
N ASN A 656 -13.70 -29.29 -32.17
CA ASN A 656 -14.78 -29.89 -32.96
C ASN A 656 -15.17 -31.32 -32.53
N ASN A 657 -14.41 -31.95 -31.64
CA ASN A 657 -14.71 -33.31 -31.15
C ASN A 657 -15.43 -33.34 -29.80
N LEU A 658 -15.82 -32.19 -29.23
CA LEU A 658 -16.51 -32.11 -27.93
C LEU A 658 -18.01 -31.80 -28.00
N PHE A 659 -18.56 -31.48 -29.19
CA PHE A 659 -20.00 -31.35 -29.39
C PHE A 659 -20.48 -32.40 -30.40
N GLY A 660 -21.34 -33.31 -29.92
CA GLY A 660 -21.74 -34.54 -30.60
C GLY A 660 -22.34 -34.35 -31.99
N LYS A 661 -21.99 -35.29 -32.88
CA LYS A 661 -22.59 -35.50 -34.19
C LYS A 661 -24.11 -35.72 -34.06
N THR A 662 -24.89 -34.83 -34.66
CA THR A 662 -26.25 -35.19 -35.10
C THR A 662 -26.11 -35.76 -36.51
N GLY A 663 -26.43 -37.05 -36.66
CA GLY A 663 -26.36 -37.75 -37.95
C GLY A 663 -27.50 -37.34 -38.87
N THR A 664 -27.17 -36.90 -40.08
CA THR A 664 -28.10 -36.83 -41.21
C THR A 664 -27.62 -37.80 -42.27
N TYR A 665 -28.43 -38.82 -42.53
CA TYR A 665 -28.21 -39.83 -43.54
C TYR A 665 -28.51 -39.25 -44.93
N ASN A 666 -27.59 -39.43 -45.88
CA ASN A 666 -27.85 -39.19 -47.30
C ASN A 666 -28.50 -40.46 -47.89
N VAL A 667 -29.71 -40.33 -48.41
CA VAL A 667 -30.36 -41.36 -49.22
C VAL A 667 -29.94 -41.16 -50.67
N SER A 668 -29.27 -42.15 -51.24
CA SER A 668 -28.89 -42.26 -52.64
C SER A 668 -30.07 -42.75 -53.49
N THR A 669 -30.42 -42.02 -54.54
CA THR A 669 -31.24 -42.49 -55.67
C THR A 669 -30.39 -43.31 -56.65
N PRO A 670 -30.89 -44.45 -57.18
CA PRO A 670 -30.25 -45.16 -58.28
C PRO A 670 -30.91 -44.84 -59.64
N GLU A 671 -30.09 -44.68 -60.68
CA GLU A 671 -30.47 -44.96 -62.09
C GLU A 671 -30.29 -46.49 -62.30
N THR A 672 -30.97 -47.26 -63.17
CA THR A 672 -31.65 -47.02 -64.45
C THR A 672 -32.56 -48.23 -64.77
N THR A 673 -33.53 -48.03 -65.68
CA THR A 673 -34.11 -48.98 -66.69
C THR A 673 -35.40 -49.79 -66.43
N SER A 674 -36.39 -49.45 -67.28
CA SER A 674 -37.38 -50.28 -68.02
C SER A 674 -38.56 -50.99 -67.33
N SER A 675 -39.73 -50.76 -67.96
CA SER A 675 -41.00 -51.54 -67.92
C SER A 675 -41.78 -51.51 -66.60
N SER A 676 -43.10 -51.53 -66.50
CA SER A 676 -44.27 -51.36 -67.37
C SER A 676 -45.49 -51.52 -66.44
N LEU A 677 -46.60 -50.84 -66.74
CA LEU A 677 -47.98 -51.13 -66.31
C LEU A 677 -48.40 -50.94 -64.83
N GLU A 678 -49.53 -50.22 -64.71
CA GLU A 678 -50.70 -50.48 -63.84
C GLU A 678 -50.52 -50.43 -62.30
N ASN A 679 -51.49 -50.05 -61.48
CA ASN A 679 -52.75 -49.31 -61.53
C ASN A 679 -53.19 -49.27 -60.05
N THR A 680 -53.93 -48.24 -59.60
CA THR A 680 -54.81 -48.27 -58.40
C THR A 680 -54.17 -48.59 -57.02
N SER A 681 -54.71 -48.26 -55.85
CA SER A 681 -55.65 -47.29 -55.31
C SER A 681 -55.71 -47.57 -53.80
N SER A 682 -56.03 -46.55 -53.00
CA SER A 682 -56.68 -46.65 -51.68
C SER A 682 -55.85 -47.25 -50.53
N ALA A 683 -56.11 -47.01 -49.25
CA ALA A 683 -56.75 -45.97 -48.45
C ALA A 683 -56.75 -46.53 -47.01
N TYR A 684 -57.01 -45.65 -46.03
CA TYR A 684 -57.37 -45.94 -44.63
C TYR A 684 -56.25 -46.42 -43.69
N SER A 685 -56.28 -46.17 -42.38
CA SER A 685 -56.88 -45.18 -41.47
C SER A 685 -56.57 -45.66 -40.03
N LEU A 686 -56.97 -44.84 -39.04
CA LEU A 686 -57.19 -45.15 -37.61
C LEU A 686 -55.95 -44.99 -36.72
N LEU A 687 -55.91 -43.91 -35.92
CA LEU A 687 -56.57 -43.73 -34.61
C LEU A 687 -55.89 -44.55 -33.50
N ASN A 688 -55.08 -43.88 -32.69
CA ASN A 688 -55.42 -43.57 -31.29
C ASN A 688 -54.60 -42.37 -30.80
#